data_AF-A0A673AWT6-F1
#
_entry.id   AF-A0A673AWT6-F1
#
_cell.length_a   1.000
_cell.length_b   1.000
_cell.length_c   1.000
_cell.angle_alpha   90.00
_cell.angle_beta   90.00
_cell.angle_gamma   90.00
#
_symmetry.space_group_name_H-M   'P 1'
#
loop_
_entity.id
_entity.type
_entity.pdbx_description
1 polymer ?
#
loop_
_entity_poly.entity_id
_entity_poly.type
_entity_poly.pdbx_seq_one_letter_code
_entity_poly.pdbx_strand_id
1 'polypeptide(L)'
;MDQCEDREEGAPPPKTTHRTPQGPGPGPGPDRPPKAQRPGPGQGPSSVSMKSTDSKDWLIDFKQDGSSESAIHQRPQSSGPDPGPSCVSFRSDRSITVPSDFSTETVEQQSSEVPTGLQDQTQLDSIFQLLEENICTFVKNQLKKFQQVLSPDYPECLESLSDEDEEQRRSSEVFLKITLNFLRRLKQEELAERLHRRSRSGVQQRKLKRNLQQKFECVFEGIAKAGNPKTLLNQIYTELYITEGGATEVNQDHEVRQIETASRNPHRPPTTISCEDIFKTPADRDQPMRTVLTKGVAGVGKTVSTQKFSLDWAEDKANQGIHFIFPFTFRELNVLKQKKFSLVELVHHFFTETTEAGIWIFADHQVVFILDGLDECRPPLDFNNTQILTDVTESTSVDVLLMNLIRGNLLPSARLWITTRPAAANQIPAQCVDMVTEVRGFTDPQKEEYFRKRFRDEEQTNTIISHIKTTRSVHIMCHIPVFCWITATVLEDVMKSTDTRQLPKTLTEMYIHFLVVQAKLKNVKYDGRSEAHSPWSPETRKMIESLGKLAFEQLKKGNLIFYESDLTECGIDISSASVYSGVFTEVFKEERGLYQDKRFCFIHLSVQEFLAALHVHQTFINTGVNLLSERTSVWSKLSKVKPVQLYQTAVDQALQSPNGHLDLFLRFLLGLSLQTNQSLLHGLVKPTGSSSETNQKTVEYIKKKISENVSAERSINLFHCLNELEDGSLVDQIQQDLRSGHLSTEQLSPAQWSALAFILLSSEKDLDVFDLKEYCGSEEVLLRLLPVVKASNKALLSGCNLSDRSCEALSSVLRSQSCSLTHLDLSNNDMKDSGVKILSDGLKSPGCRLDTLRLSGCNLSDRSCEALSSVLRSHSCSLTHLDLSNNDLKDSGVKILSDGLKSPGCRLDTLRLSGCLITEEGCSSLVSALQSNPSHLRLLDLSYNHPGASGQELCALVEDPHWRLDTVRLDLAGVRWLKPGPRKYFCELTLDPNTANRELKLSENNKKVKRVEEVQSYPDHQERFEYWKQVMCSTGLTGRCYWEVQWSGGVEISVTYRGIRRKGYSEDCRFGRNDQSWSLECYGGKYRVWHNNKRTYLPQSFSSSSSSSSSFSGTVSVYVDCLAGSVSFYRVSSDKLIHLHTFKTTFTEPLFGGFRLWPVSTVCLCDV
;
A
#
# COMPACT_ATOMS: atom_id res chain seq x y z
N MET A 1 -40.71 17.63 5.84
CA MET A 1 -40.44 17.15 7.22
C MET A 1 -39.15 17.82 7.71
N ASP A 2 -39.10 19.14 7.85
CA ASP A 2 -39.96 20.08 8.64
C ASP A 2 -39.45 20.16 10.08
N GLN A 3 -39.37 21.32 10.75
CA GLN A 3 -39.27 22.73 10.36
C GLN A 3 -39.09 23.50 11.68
N CYS A 4 -38.39 24.64 11.70
CA CYS A 4 -38.59 25.70 12.71
C CYS A 4 -37.77 26.94 12.35
N GLU A 5 -38.46 27.98 11.88
CA GLU A 5 -38.01 29.38 11.91
C GLU A 5 -38.42 29.97 13.30
N ASP A 6 -38.15 31.21 13.73
CA ASP A 6 -38.30 32.48 13.04
C ASP A 6 -37.66 33.66 13.83
N ARG A 7 -37.09 34.65 13.10
CA ARG A 7 -37.16 36.13 13.32
C ARG A 7 -36.55 36.78 14.62
N GLU A 8 -36.32 38.10 14.70
CA GLU A 8 -36.62 39.24 13.80
C GLU A 8 -35.54 40.38 13.78
N GLU A 9 -35.78 41.35 12.89
CA GLU A 9 -35.01 42.50 12.33
C GLU A 9 -34.27 43.54 13.22
N GLY A 10 -33.47 44.44 12.58
CA GLY A 10 -33.16 45.80 13.09
C GLY A 10 -31.86 46.51 12.58
N ALA A 11 -31.94 47.74 12.05
CA ALA A 11 -30.81 48.57 11.55
C ALA A 11 -31.20 50.07 11.35
N PRO A 12 -30.32 51.07 11.04
CA PRO A 12 -28.90 51.31 11.41
C PRO A 12 -28.61 52.72 12.09
N PRO A 13 -27.87 53.76 11.59
CA PRO A 13 -26.83 54.45 12.42
C PRO A 13 -26.68 56.02 12.41
N PRO A 14 -25.89 56.60 13.35
CA PRO A 14 -25.08 57.84 13.15
C PRO A 14 -23.60 57.70 13.64
N LYS A 15 -22.51 58.30 13.09
CA LYS A 15 -22.07 59.73 12.87
C LYS A 15 -21.69 60.51 14.16
N THR A 16 -20.66 61.39 14.28
CA THR A 16 -19.50 61.87 13.43
C THR A 16 -18.59 62.87 14.19
N THR A 17 -17.27 62.94 13.88
CA THR A 17 -16.35 64.14 13.94
C THR A 17 -15.09 63.83 13.08
N HIS A 18 -14.57 64.59 12.09
CA HIS A 18 -14.18 66.03 11.87
C HIS A 18 -12.83 66.45 12.52
N ARG A 19 -11.86 67.14 11.87
CA ARG A 19 -11.70 67.84 10.54
C ARG A 19 -10.17 67.92 10.14
N THR A 20 -9.71 67.64 8.91
CA THR A 20 -9.45 68.50 7.69
C THR A 20 -8.47 69.68 7.84
N PRO A 21 -7.80 70.23 6.77
CA PRO A 21 -7.94 70.03 5.30
C PRO A 21 -6.61 69.50 4.65
N GLN A 22 -6.11 69.71 3.40
CA GLN A 22 -6.31 70.60 2.22
C GLN A 22 -5.98 69.88 0.86
N GLY A 23 -5.97 70.61 -0.27
CA GLY A 23 -5.42 70.26 -1.61
C GLY A 23 -4.72 71.50 -2.26
N PRO A 24 -4.37 71.58 -3.57
CA PRO A 24 -4.87 70.82 -4.75
C PRO A 24 -3.77 70.29 -5.75
N GLY A 25 -4.17 69.82 -6.96
CA GLY A 25 -3.28 69.44 -8.11
C GLY A 25 -3.10 70.55 -9.18
N PRO A 26 -2.78 70.30 -10.49
CA PRO A 26 -2.68 69.04 -11.26
C PRO A 26 -1.36 68.88 -12.12
N GLY A 27 -1.33 68.04 -13.19
CA GLY A 27 -0.18 67.81 -14.12
C GLY A 27 -0.04 68.84 -15.28
N PRO A 28 0.95 68.73 -16.24
CA PRO A 28 1.17 67.56 -17.14
C PRO A 28 2.67 67.24 -17.49
N GLY A 29 2.96 66.50 -18.58
CA GLY A 29 4.32 66.28 -19.18
C GLY A 29 4.55 67.10 -20.49
N PRO A 30 5.50 66.77 -21.43
CA PRO A 30 6.38 65.59 -21.55
C PRO A 30 7.88 65.95 -21.91
N ASP A 31 8.51 65.19 -22.84
CA ASP A 31 9.72 65.47 -23.67
C ASP A 31 11.12 64.85 -23.37
N ARG A 32 12.08 65.02 -24.31
CA ARG A 32 13.10 63.99 -24.72
C ARG A 32 14.60 64.49 -24.76
N PRO A 33 15.56 63.93 -25.56
CA PRO A 33 16.95 63.62 -25.11
C PRO A 33 18.02 64.69 -25.45
N PRO A 34 19.34 64.46 -25.17
CA PRO A 34 20.27 64.20 -26.31
C PRO A 34 21.57 63.36 -26.07
N LYS A 35 21.96 62.62 -27.13
CA LYS A 35 23.29 62.40 -27.79
C LYS A 35 24.64 62.23 -26.99
N ALA A 36 25.61 61.62 -27.68
CA ALA A 36 26.94 61.20 -27.18
C ALA A 36 28.14 61.90 -27.87
N GLN A 37 29.37 61.75 -27.32
CA GLN A 37 30.65 61.87 -28.07
C GLN A 37 31.89 61.28 -27.34
N ARG A 38 33.00 61.09 -28.08
CA ARG A 38 34.39 60.68 -27.70
C ARG A 38 35.31 61.94 -27.72
N PRO A 39 36.59 61.98 -27.21
CA PRO A 39 37.68 60.97 -27.34
C PRO A 39 38.68 60.86 -26.13
N GLY A 40 39.91 60.33 -26.34
CA GLY A 40 41.02 60.14 -25.35
C GLY A 40 41.99 61.36 -25.22
N PRO A 41 43.34 61.25 -25.00
CA PRO A 41 44.27 60.08 -25.11
C PRO A 41 45.44 59.99 -24.03
N GLY A 42 46.50 59.17 -24.28
CA GLY A 42 47.82 59.12 -23.57
C GLY A 42 48.04 57.85 -22.71
N GLN A 43 49.08 56.99 -22.82
CA GLN A 43 50.58 57.09 -22.90
C GLN A 43 51.24 57.62 -21.61
N GLY A 44 52.35 57.09 -21.04
CA GLY A 44 53.33 55.99 -21.32
C GLY A 44 54.58 56.19 -20.40
N PRO A 45 55.80 55.60 -20.56
CA PRO A 45 56.28 54.34 -21.17
C PRO A 45 57.08 53.44 -20.17
N SER A 46 57.62 52.25 -20.52
CA SER A 46 59.05 51.97 -20.87
C SER A 46 59.37 50.47 -20.65
N SER A 47 60.35 49.77 -21.26
CA SER A 47 61.31 50.04 -22.37
C SER A 47 61.91 48.72 -22.96
N VAL A 48 62.45 48.77 -24.21
CA VAL A 48 63.36 47.80 -24.94
C VAL A 48 62.91 46.32 -25.11
N SER A 49 63.18 45.56 -26.19
CA SER A 49 63.95 45.65 -27.47
C SER A 49 63.66 44.39 -28.34
N MET A 50 63.97 44.19 -29.65
CA MET A 50 64.33 45.02 -30.82
C MET A 50 64.32 44.12 -32.12
N LYS A 51 64.05 44.67 -33.33
CA LYS A 51 64.29 44.11 -34.71
C LYS A 51 63.45 42.86 -35.16
N SER A 52 63.13 42.51 -36.42
CA SER A 52 63.29 43.00 -37.84
C SER A 52 63.90 41.90 -38.75
N THR A 53 63.42 41.57 -39.97
CA THR A 53 62.23 41.99 -40.78
C THR A 53 61.93 40.98 -41.93
N ASP A 54 60.80 41.19 -42.64
CA ASP A 54 60.50 40.90 -44.06
C ASP A 54 60.32 39.46 -44.68
N SER A 55 59.08 39.19 -45.10
CA SER A 55 58.62 38.92 -46.49
C SER A 55 59.21 37.78 -47.37
N LYS A 56 58.39 36.75 -47.74
CA LYS A 56 57.75 36.59 -49.08
C LYS A 56 56.98 35.27 -49.39
N ASP A 57 55.88 35.44 -50.13
CA ASP A 57 55.30 34.68 -51.29
C ASP A 57 55.02 33.15 -51.31
N TRP A 58 54.06 32.79 -52.19
CA TRP A 58 53.65 31.44 -52.62
C TRP A 58 54.71 30.68 -53.45
N LEU A 59 54.49 29.36 -53.66
CA LEU A 59 54.71 28.49 -54.84
C LEU A 59 54.66 27.00 -54.37
N ILE A 60 54.28 25.96 -55.12
CA ILE A 60 53.39 25.78 -56.30
C ILE A 60 52.91 24.29 -56.30
N ASP A 61 51.95 23.91 -57.16
CA ASP A 61 51.47 22.52 -57.34
C ASP A 61 52.09 21.82 -58.59
N PHE A 62 52.08 20.47 -58.61
CA PHE A 62 52.09 19.52 -59.76
C PHE A 62 53.06 18.31 -59.69
N LYS A 63 52.52 17.14 -60.13
CA LYS A 63 53.15 16.07 -60.98
C LYS A 63 54.19 15.11 -60.34
N GLN A 64 54.32 13.85 -60.78
CA GLN A 64 53.48 12.94 -61.61
C GLN A 64 53.89 11.46 -61.32
N ASP A 65 53.21 10.49 -61.95
CA ASP A 65 53.58 9.09 -62.34
C ASP A 65 54.87 8.45 -61.75
N GLY A 66 54.93 7.15 -61.43
CA GLY A 66 54.22 5.99 -61.98
C GLY A 66 55.25 4.84 -62.20
N SER A 67 54.85 3.74 -62.85
CA SER A 67 55.65 2.49 -63.07
C SER A 67 55.94 1.65 -61.79
N SER A 68 56.05 0.31 -61.83
CA SER A 68 55.86 -0.66 -62.94
C SER A 68 55.49 -2.08 -62.44
N GLU A 69 54.85 -2.83 -63.34
CA GLU A 69 54.95 -4.28 -63.64
C GLU A 69 55.77 -5.17 -62.66
N SER A 70 55.27 -6.25 -62.02
CA SER A 70 54.49 -7.45 -62.45
C SER A 70 55.33 -8.65 -62.93
N ALA A 71 54.91 -9.87 -62.52
CA ALA A 71 55.35 -11.19 -63.03
C ALA A 71 56.80 -11.65 -62.64
N ILE A 72 57.15 -12.94 -62.53
CA ILE A 72 56.37 -14.20 -62.55
C ILE A 72 57.04 -15.33 -61.72
N HIS A 73 56.25 -16.34 -61.34
CA HIS A 73 56.56 -17.65 -60.73
C HIS A 73 57.99 -18.08 -60.30
N GLN A 74 58.07 -18.67 -59.09
CA GLN A 74 58.28 -20.13 -58.94
C GLN A 74 57.62 -20.67 -57.63
N ARG A 75 57.53 -22.01 -57.50
CA ARG A 75 56.87 -22.83 -56.45
C ARG A 75 57.89 -23.94 -56.03
N PRO A 76 57.67 -24.81 -55.00
CA PRO A 76 56.49 -25.03 -54.14
C PRO A 76 56.79 -25.35 -52.63
N GLN A 77 55.74 -25.81 -51.93
CA GLN A 77 55.70 -26.75 -50.77
C GLN A 77 55.44 -26.20 -49.35
N SER A 78 54.57 -26.95 -48.62
CA SER A 78 54.36 -27.06 -47.14
C SER A 78 54.22 -25.77 -46.31
N SER A 79 53.25 -25.63 -45.39
CA SER A 79 52.30 -26.59 -44.80
C SER A 79 51.18 -25.85 -44.04
N GLY A 80 50.09 -26.55 -43.68
CA GLY A 80 49.05 -26.05 -42.77
C GLY A 80 47.96 -25.17 -43.42
N PRO A 81 46.69 -25.61 -43.46
CA PRO A 81 45.60 -24.83 -44.04
C PRO A 81 44.75 -24.09 -43.00
N ASP A 82 44.58 -22.78 -43.20
CA ASP A 82 43.25 -22.17 -43.10
C ASP A 82 42.39 -22.71 -44.26
N PRO A 83 41.06 -22.71 -44.09
CA PRO A 83 40.25 -22.12 -45.17
C PRO A 83 39.24 -21.10 -44.66
N GLY A 84 39.10 -20.03 -45.44
CA GLY A 84 38.04 -19.04 -45.32
C GLY A 84 36.70 -19.49 -45.93
N PRO A 85 35.91 -18.57 -46.50
CA PRO A 85 34.45 -18.67 -46.44
C PRO A 85 33.75 -19.30 -47.66
N SER A 86 32.43 -19.42 -47.51
CA SER A 86 31.35 -19.32 -48.52
C SER A 86 30.68 -20.60 -49.05
N CYS A 87 29.44 -20.38 -49.55
CA CYS A 87 28.66 -21.21 -50.48
C CYS A 87 27.93 -22.48 -49.99
N VAL A 88 26.60 -22.32 -49.81
CA VAL A 88 25.45 -23.21 -50.12
C VAL A 88 25.39 -24.69 -49.69
N SER A 89 24.17 -25.10 -49.27
CA SER A 89 23.68 -26.47 -48.96
C SER A 89 24.31 -27.12 -47.72
N PHE A 90 23.60 -27.89 -46.87
CA PHE A 90 22.74 -29.05 -47.16
C PHE A 90 21.60 -29.26 -46.14
N ARG A 91 20.75 -30.28 -46.38
CA ARG A 91 19.90 -30.92 -45.35
C ARG A 91 20.58 -32.15 -44.73
N SER A 92 20.40 -32.35 -43.42
CA SER A 92 20.31 -33.65 -42.74
C SER A 92 19.49 -33.42 -41.45
N ASP A 93 18.47 -34.20 -41.09
CA ASP A 93 18.50 -35.62 -40.66
C ASP A 93 19.35 -35.78 -39.37
N ARG A 94 18.87 -36.41 -38.28
CA ARG A 94 17.70 -37.31 -38.12
C ARG A 94 17.30 -37.58 -36.65
N SER A 95 16.09 -38.12 -36.45
CA SER A 95 15.70 -39.11 -35.39
C SER A 95 15.59 -38.62 -33.93
N ILE A 96 14.74 -39.19 -33.03
CA ILE A 96 13.69 -40.23 -33.15
C ILE A 96 12.62 -40.08 -32.03
N THR A 97 11.32 -40.25 -32.33
CA THR A 97 10.28 -41.03 -31.58
C THR A 97 8.86 -40.80 -32.15
N VAL A 98 7.95 -41.75 -31.92
CA VAL A 98 6.71 -42.11 -32.68
C VAL A 98 5.82 -42.99 -31.73
N PRO A 99 4.48 -43.26 -31.88
CA PRO A 99 3.42 -42.77 -32.80
C PRO A 99 2.10 -42.26 -32.12
N SER A 100 1.17 -41.73 -32.92
CA SER A 100 -0.23 -42.24 -33.12
C SER A 100 -0.83 -41.47 -34.32
N ASP A 101 -0.96 -42.03 -35.52
CA ASP A 101 -1.99 -43.00 -36.01
C ASP A 101 -3.41 -42.40 -35.97
N PHE A 102 -4.21 -42.32 -37.05
CA PHE A 102 -4.21 -42.97 -38.39
C PHE A 102 -4.04 -41.91 -39.54
N SER A 103 -4.33 -42.07 -40.85
CA SER A 103 -5.12 -43.04 -41.65
C SER A 103 -4.75 -43.06 -43.15
N THR A 104 -5.51 -43.82 -43.97
CA THR A 104 -5.41 -44.06 -45.43
C THR A 104 -6.40 -43.19 -46.24
N GLU A 105 -6.47 -43.11 -47.59
CA GLU A 105 -6.07 -43.95 -48.76
C GLU A 105 -5.45 -43.05 -49.88
N THR A 106 -4.51 -43.42 -50.78
CA THR A 106 -4.54 -44.35 -51.96
C THR A 106 -5.74 -44.15 -52.91
N VAL A 107 -5.73 -44.28 -54.25
CA VAL A 107 -4.80 -44.81 -55.29
C VAL A 107 -5.30 -44.28 -56.69
N GLU A 108 -4.57 -44.09 -57.79
CA GLU A 108 -3.13 -43.85 -58.06
C GLU A 108 -2.88 -43.32 -59.52
N GLN A 109 -1.68 -42.76 -59.76
CA GLN A 109 -0.76 -42.97 -60.92
C GLN A 109 -1.29 -43.21 -62.37
N GLN A 110 -0.91 -42.33 -63.32
CA GLN A 110 -0.14 -42.68 -64.54
C GLN A 110 0.19 -41.47 -65.43
N SER A 111 1.35 -41.49 -66.10
CA SER A 111 1.75 -40.50 -67.11
C SER A 111 2.52 -41.19 -68.24
N SER A 112 2.01 -41.12 -69.47
CA SER A 112 2.65 -41.71 -70.66
C SER A 112 2.42 -40.84 -71.90
N GLU A 113 3.54 -40.43 -72.50
CA GLU A 113 3.77 -40.06 -73.92
C GLU A 113 2.70 -39.27 -74.71
N VAL A 114 3.12 -38.09 -75.21
CA VAL A 114 2.41 -37.31 -76.24
C VAL A 114 2.83 -37.78 -77.64
N PRO A 115 1.85 -37.96 -78.55
CA PRO A 115 2.08 -37.74 -79.98
C PRO A 115 1.15 -36.65 -80.55
N THR A 116 1.75 -35.52 -80.93
CA THR A 116 1.30 -34.57 -81.97
C THR A 116 -0.19 -34.20 -82.13
N GLY A 117 -0.48 -32.91 -81.91
CA GLY A 117 -1.07 -32.11 -82.99
C GLY A 117 -2.59 -32.02 -83.09
N LEU A 118 -3.26 -31.60 -82.01
CA LEU A 118 -4.57 -30.91 -82.06
C LEU A 118 -5.03 -30.29 -80.71
N GLN A 119 -4.30 -30.52 -79.61
CA GLN A 119 -4.78 -30.20 -78.24
C GLN A 119 -4.53 -28.76 -77.75
N ASP A 120 -3.59 -27.99 -78.29
CA ASP A 120 -3.29 -26.64 -77.75
C ASP A 120 -4.50 -25.70 -77.81
N GLN A 121 -5.28 -25.77 -78.89
CA GLN A 121 -6.47 -24.94 -79.09
C GLN A 121 -7.58 -25.30 -78.08
N THR A 122 -7.85 -26.59 -77.90
CA THR A 122 -8.86 -27.07 -76.94
C THR A 122 -8.43 -26.92 -75.49
N GLN A 123 -7.12 -26.96 -75.19
CA GLN A 123 -6.63 -26.55 -73.87
C GLN A 123 -6.83 -25.06 -73.64
N LEU A 124 -6.47 -24.19 -74.59
CA LEU A 124 -6.73 -22.74 -74.52
C LEU A 124 -8.22 -22.44 -74.32
N ASP A 125 -9.10 -23.05 -75.12
CA ASP A 125 -10.54 -22.87 -74.99
C ASP A 125 -11.04 -23.34 -73.61
N SER A 126 -10.57 -24.49 -73.11
CA SER A 126 -10.94 -24.97 -71.76
C SER A 126 -10.42 -24.08 -70.63
N ILE A 127 -9.23 -23.50 -70.78
CA ILE A 127 -8.63 -22.57 -69.82
C ILE A 127 -9.39 -21.25 -69.83
N PHE A 128 -9.78 -20.73 -71.00
CA PHE A 128 -10.59 -19.52 -71.11
C PHE A 128 -12.03 -19.74 -70.60
N GLN A 129 -12.62 -20.92 -70.82
CA GLN A 129 -13.93 -21.27 -70.28
C GLN A 129 -13.91 -21.39 -68.74
N LEU A 130 -12.88 -22.03 -68.18
CA LEU A 130 -12.65 -22.10 -66.73
C LEU A 130 -12.33 -20.71 -66.14
N LEU A 131 -11.60 -19.86 -66.87
CA LEU A 131 -11.32 -18.48 -66.48
C LEU A 131 -12.59 -17.62 -66.51
N GLU A 132 -13.45 -17.79 -67.52
CA GLU A 132 -14.75 -17.11 -67.60
C GLU A 132 -15.67 -17.55 -66.46
N GLU A 133 -15.72 -18.84 -66.12
CA GLU A 133 -16.52 -19.35 -64.99
C GLU A 133 -16.01 -18.82 -63.64
N ASN A 134 -14.68 -18.80 -63.43
CA ASN A 134 -14.07 -18.23 -62.24
C ASN A 134 -14.29 -16.71 -62.13
N ILE A 135 -14.10 -15.96 -63.21
CA ILE A 135 -14.37 -14.51 -63.26
C ILE A 135 -15.86 -14.25 -63.02
N CYS A 136 -16.76 -14.98 -63.67
CA CYS A 136 -18.20 -14.86 -63.44
C CYS A 136 -18.58 -15.16 -61.99
N THR A 137 -17.95 -16.14 -61.35
CA THR A 137 -18.20 -16.51 -59.95
C THR A 137 -17.66 -15.44 -59.00
N PHE A 138 -16.44 -14.94 -59.22
CA PHE A 138 -15.87 -13.81 -58.49
C PHE A 138 -16.75 -12.55 -58.62
N VAL A 139 -17.13 -12.16 -59.84
CA VAL A 139 -17.99 -11.02 -60.13
C VAL A 139 -19.37 -11.16 -59.46
N LYS A 140 -20.02 -12.33 -59.57
CA LYS A 140 -21.32 -12.59 -58.90
C LYS A 140 -21.19 -12.49 -57.38
N ASN A 141 -20.09 -12.97 -56.79
CA ASN A 141 -19.87 -12.92 -55.34
C ASN A 141 -19.55 -11.49 -54.86
N GLN A 142 -18.70 -10.73 -55.55
CA GLN A 142 -18.41 -9.35 -55.19
C GLN A 142 -19.63 -8.43 -55.40
N LEU A 143 -20.41 -8.61 -56.46
CA LEU A 143 -21.67 -7.88 -56.63
C LEU A 143 -22.69 -8.19 -55.52
N LYS A 144 -22.80 -9.44 -55.07
CA LYS A 144 -23.60 -9.79 -53.87
C LYS A 144 -23.09 -9.09 -52.61
N LYS A 145 -21.77 -9.07 -52.36
CA LYS A 145 -21.18 -8.34 -51.22
C LYS A 145 -21.48 -6.83 -51.28
N PHE A 146 -21.33 -6.20 -52.45
CA PHE A 146 -21.67 -4.78 -52.63
C PHE A 146 -23.18 -4.51 -52.48
N GLN A 147 -24.04 -5.43 -52.93
CA GLN A 147 -25.49 -5.33 -52.74
C GLN A 147 -25.89 -5.44 -51.25
N GLN A 148 -25.23 -6.31 -50.48
CA GLN A 148 -25.40 -6.41 -49.03
C GLN A 148 -24.97 -5.12 -48.32
N VAL A 149 -23.78 -4.59 -48.64
CA VAL A 149 -23.26 -3.32 -48.09
C VAL A 149 -24.16 -2.11 -48.42
N LEU A 150 -24.97 -2.18 -49.49
CA LEU A 150 -25.92 -1.13 -49.86
C LEU A 150 -27.31 -1.28 -49.24
N SER A 151 -27.60 -2.38 -48.54
CA SER A 151 -28.92 -2.59 -47.91
C SER A 151 -29.18 -1.62 -46.73
N PRO A 152 -30.44 -1.23 -46.46
CA PRO A 152 -30.79 -0.44 -45.27
C PRO A 152 -30.58 -1.22 -43.97
N ASP A 153 -30.98 -2.49 -43.95
CA ASP A 153 -31.09 -3.32 -42.73
C ASP A 153 -29.81 -4.12 -42.41
N TYR A 154 -28.71 -3.86 -43.12
CA TYR A 154 -27.44 -4.53 -42.87
C TYR A 154 -26.72 -3.85 -41.68
N PRO A 155 -26.36 -4.59 -40.60
CA PRO A 155 -25.56 -4.02 -39.53
C PRO A 155 -24.22 -3.50 -40.09
N GLU A 156 -23.88 -2.24 -39.82
CA GLU A 156 -22.66 -1.61 -40.36
C GLU A 156 -21.35 -2.18 -39.76
N CYS A 157 -21.47 -3.11 -38.80
CA CYS A 157 -20.39 -3.91 -38.23
C CYS A 157 -20.73 -5.41 -38.25
N LEU A 158 -20.39 -6.10 -39.34
CA LEU A 158 -20.30 -7.56 -39.39
C LEU A 158 -19.31 -7.99 -40.48
N GLU A 159 -18.16 -8.54 -40.07
CA GLU A 159 -17.07 -8.86 -40.98
C GLU A 159 -17.36 -10.07 -41.87
N SER A 160 -17.13 -9.91 -43.17
CA SER A 160 -17.12 -11.00 -44.17
C SER A 160 -15.98 -10.82 -45.20
N LEU A 161 -14.91 -10.18 -44.74
CA LEU A 161 -13.67 -9.82 -45.46
C LEU A 161 -12.40 -10.05 -44.60
N SER A 162 -12.53 -10.82 -43.51
CA SER A 162 -11.40 -11.31 -42.70
C SER A 162 -10.56 -12.29 -43.51
N ASP A 163 -11.22 -13.28 -44.13
CA ASP A 163 -10.63 -14.51 -44.67
C ASP A 163 -10.22 -14.42 -46.16
N GLU A 164 -10.15 -13.21 -46.74
CA GLU A 164 -9.66 -13.02 -48.12
C GLU A 164 -8.17 -12.68 -48.15
N ASP A 165 -7.38 -13.43 -48.93
CA ASP A 165 -5.96 -13.19 -49.19
C ASP A 165 -5.67 -11.82 -49.84
N GLU A 166 -4.44 -11.33 -49.69
CA GLU A 166 -3.95 -10.05 -50.23
C GLU A 166 -4.21 -9.89 -51.75
N GLU A 167 -4.04 -10.95 -52.54
CA GLU A 167 -4.27 -10.90 -53.99
C GLU A 167 -5.77 -10.81 -54.34
N GLN A 168 -6.61 -11.52 -53.59
CA GLN A 168 -8.07 -11.44 -53.74
C GLN A 168 -8.57 -10.04 -53.33
N ARG A 169 -8.02 -9.45 -52.26
CA ARG A 169 -8.32 -8.07 -51.84
C ARG A 169 -7.97 -7.02 -52.90
N ARG A 170 -6.79 -7.12 -53.54
CA ARG A 170 -6.40 -6.23 -54.66
C ARG A 170 -7.36 -6.36 -55.83
N SER A 171 -7.77 -7.58 -56.16
CA SER A 171 -8.74 -7.87 -57.22
C SER A 171 -10.11 -7.26 -56.89
N SER A 172 -10.56 -7.37 -55.63
CA SER A 172 -11.80 -6.76 -55.13
C SER A 172 -11.76 -5.21 -55.16
N GLU A 173 -10.62 -4.58 -54.85
CA GLU A 173 -10.49 -3.11 -54.93
C GLU A 173 -10.50 -2.59 -56.38
N VAL A 174 -9.88 -3.32 -57.32
CA VAL A 174 -9.97 -3.03 -58.76
C VAL A 174 -11.41 -3.22 -59.25
N PHE A 175 -12.08 -4.29 -58.84
CA PHE A 175 -13.47 -4.55 -59.20
C PHE A 175 -14.46 -3.53 -58.60
N LEU A 176 -14.19 -3.00 -57.39
CA LEU A 176 -14.94 -1.87 -56.83
C LEU A 176 -14.81 -0.62 -57.71
N LYS A 177 -13.60 -0.27 -58.16
CA LYS A 177 -13.37 0.89 -59.06
C LYS A 177 -14.11 0.71 -60.40
N ILE A 178 -14.12 -0.50 -60.94
CA ILE A 178 -14.90 -0.86 -62.14
C ILE A 178 -16.41 -0.70 -61.88
N THR A 179 -16.92 -1.26 -60.78
CA THR A 179 -18.34 -1.19 -60.38
C THR A 179 -18.82 0.25 -60.21
N LEU A 180 -18.04 1.09 -59.54
CA LEU A 180 -18.33 2.52 -59.37
C LEU A 180 -18.38 3.27 -60.71
N ASN A 181 -17.49 2.94 -61.66
CA ASN A 181 -17.50 3.52 -63.00
C ASN A 181 -18.74 3.08 -63.80
N PHE A 182 -19.20 1.84 -63.63
CA PHE A 182 -20.46 1.37 -64.22
C PHE A 182 -21.71 2.02 -63.58
N LEU A 183 -21.76 2.19 -62.25
CA LEU A 183 -22.87 2.89 -61.58
C LEU A 183 -23.01 4.34 -62.06
N ARG A 184 -21.90 5.07 -62.20
CA ARG A 184 -21.88 6.43 -62.78
C ARG A 184 -22.31 6.44 -64.25
N ARG A 185 -21.87 5.47 -65.06
CA ARG A 185 -22.36 5.28 -66.44
C ARG A 185 -23.87 4.99 -66.52
N LEU A 186 -24.45 4.39 -65.49
CA LEU A 186 -25.89 4.16 -65.33
C LEU A 186 -26.64 5.36 -64.74
N LYS A 187 -25.96 6.51 -64.51
CA LYS A 187 -26.47 7.72 -63.85
C LYS A 187 -26.96 7.49 -62.41
N GLN A 188 -26.40 6.48 -61.74
CA GLN A 188 -26.71 6.11 -60.36
C GLN A 188 -25.68 6.73 -59.40
N GLU A 189 -25.41 8.04 -59.55
CA GLU A 189 -24.39 8.79 -58.82
C GLU A 189 -24.54 8.68 -57.30
N GLU A 190 -25.75 8.79 -56.76
CA GLU A 190 -26.00 8.66 -55.32
C GLU A 190 -25.66 7.26 -54.78
N LEU A 191 -26.02 6.21 -55.53
CA LEU A 191 -25.66 4.82 -55.21
C LEU A 191 -24.15 4.57 -55.38
N ALA A 192 -23.51 5.19 -56.37
CA ALA A 192 -22.07 5.15 -56.54
C ALA A 192 -21.34 5.83 -55.37
N GLU A 193 -21.80 7.00 -54.91
CA GLU A 193 -21.25 7.66 -53.74
C GLU A 193 -21.51 6.87 -52.45
N ARG A 194 -22.71 6.32 -52.27
CA ARG A 194 -23.06 5.52 -51.09
C ARG A 194 -22.22 4.24 -50.99
N LEU A 195 -22.00 3.54 -52.11
CA LEU A 195 -21.08 2.40 -52.19
C LEU A 195 -19.64 2.86 -51.92
N HIS A 196 -19.18 3.93 -52.56
CA HIS A 196 -17.82 4.44 -52.38
C HIS A 196 -17.53 4.87 -50.93
N ARG A 197 -18.51 5.47 -50.25
CA ARG A 197 -18.45 5.91 -48.85
C ARG A 197 -18.36 4.70 -47.91
N ARG A 198 -19.32 3.76 -47.97
CA ARG A 198 -19.33 2.56 -47.11
C ARG A 198 -18.11 1.66 -47.37
N SER A 199 -17.74 1.41 -48.63
CA SER A 199 -16.60 0.54 -48.95
C SER A 199 -15.22 1.14 -48.63
N ARG A 200 -15.06 2.47 -48.59
CA ARG A 200 -13.80 3.10 -48.16
C ARG A 200 -13.62 3.07 -46.64
N SER A 201 -14.68 3.29 -45.87
CA SER A 201 -14.61 3.43 -44.40
C SER A 201 -13.86 2.27 -43.73
N GLY A 202 -14.19 1.01 -44.06
CA GLY A 202 -13.52 -0.16 -43.50
C GLY A 202 -12.02 -0.28 -43.84
N VAL A 203 -11.59 0.15 -45.04
CA VAL A 203 -10.17 0.16 -45.43
C VAL A 203 -9.41 1.29 -44.72
N GLN A 204 -10.07 2.44 -44.53
CA GLN A 204 -9.53 3.60 -43.83
C GLN A 204 -9.35 3.33 -42.34
N GLN A 205 -10.37 2.74 -41.69
CA GLN A 205 -10.30 2.36 -40.27
C GLN A 205 -9.17 1.36 -40.02
N ARG A 206 -9.00 0.34 -40.88
CA ARG A 206 -7.92 -0.66 -40.77
C ARG A 206 -6.51 -0.04 -40.85
N LYS A 207 -6.28 0.99 -41.67
CA LYS A 207 -5.01 1.76 -41.67
C LYS A 207 -4.76 2.47 -40.33
N LEU A 208 -5.77 3.20 -39.81
CA LEU A 208 -5.63 3.93 -38.55
C LEU A 208 -5.43 2.96 -37.37
N LYS A 209 -6.22 1.88 -37.29
CA LYS A 209 -6.05 0.80 -36.29
C LYS A 209 -4.63 0.23 -36.33
N ARG A 210 -4.11 -0.15 -37.51
CA ARG A 210 -2.72 -0.66 -37.65
C ARG A 210 -1.66 0.33 -37.15
N ASN A 211 -1.84 1.62 -37.37
CA ASN A 211 -0.86 2.61 -36.92
C ASN A 211 -0.99 2.93 -35.42
N LEU A 212 -2.19 2.88 -34.84
CA LEU A 212 -2.36 2.93 -33.37
C LEU A 212 -1.84 1.66 -32.68
N GLN A 213 -2.03 0.47 -33.27
CA GLN A 213 -1.36 -0.76 -32.83
C GLN A 213 0.16 -0.52 -32.78
N GLN A 214 0.79 -0.10 -33.89
CA GLN A 214 2.24 0.14 -33.92
C GLN A 214 2.73 1.27 -32.98
N LYS A 215 1.87 2.27 -32.66
CA LYS A 215 2.20 3.35 -31.71
C LYS A 215 2.09 2.90 -30.23
N PHE A 216 1.23 1.92 -29.90
CA PHE A 216 0.89 1.56 -28.51
C PHE A 216 1.10 0.09 -28.10
N GLU A 217 1.42 -0.81 -29.04
CA GLU A 217 1.75 -2.24 -28.81
C GLU A 217 2.82 -2.41 -27.72
N CYS A 218 3.78 -1.47 -27.65
CA CYS A 218 4.98 -1.58 -26.82
C CYS A 218 5.14 -0.39 -25.85
N VAL A 219 5.47 -0.67 -24.59
CA VAL A 219 5.80 0.34 -23.58
C VAL A 219 7.31 0.48 -23.46
N PHE A 220 7.80 1.72 -23.39
CA PHE A 220 9.21 2.00 -23.10
C PHE A 220 9.46 2.05 -21.58
N GLU A 221 9.85 0.91 -20.98
CA GLU A 221 10.37 0.82 -19.62
C GLU A 221 11.79 1.45 -19.48
N GLY A 222 11.93 2.72 -19.86
CA GLY A 222 13.18 3.48 -19.79
C GLY A 222 14.19 3.14 -20.90
N ILE A 223 15.46 2.95 -20.54
CA ILE A 223 16.58 2.78 -21.48
C ILE A 223 16.58 1.38 -22.09
N ALA A 224 15.94 1.20 -23.25
CA ALA A 224 15.95 -0.08 -23.98
C ALA A 224 17.39 -0.56 -24.27
N LYS A 225 17.76 -1.76 -23.78
CA LYS A 225 18.98 -2.49 -24.19
C LYS A 225 18.81 -2.99 -25.63
N ALA A 226 19.84 -2.87 -26.46
CA ALA A 226 19.83 -3.45 -27.80
C ALA A 226 19.78 -4.98 -27.72
N GLY A 227 18.87 -5.62 -28.47
CA GLY A 227 18.71 -7.08 -28.50
C GLY A 227 17.67 -7.67 -27.55
N ASN A 228 17.14 -6.91 -26.58
CA ASN A 228 15.98 -7.38 -25.79
C ASN A 228 14.68 -7.29 -26.61
N PRO A 229 13.73 -8.22 -26.44
CA PRO A 229 12.38 -8.08 -26.99
C PRO A 229 11.69 -6.85 -26.39
N LYS A 230 10.85 -6.17 -27.18
CA LYS A 230 10.06 -5.03 -26.70
C LYS A 230 9.04 -5.51 -25.66
N THR A 231 8.86 -4.74 -24.58
CA THR A 231 7.82 -4.99 -23.58
C THR A 231 6.44 -4.70 -24.18
N LEU A 232 5.67 -5.75 -24.46
CA LEU A 232 4.29 -5.62 -24.97
C LEU A 232 3.36 -5.08 -23.89
N LEU A 233 2.59 -4.02 -24.19
CA LEU A 233 1.64 -3.40 -23.25
C LEU A 233 0.69 -4.44 -22.67
N ASN A 234 0.13 -5.31 -23.52
CA ASN A 234 -0.81 -6.36 -23.13
C ASN A 234 -0.25 -7.43 -22.18
N GLN A 235 1.07 -7.58 -22.05
CA GLN A 235 1.67 -8.57 -21.13
C GLN A 235 1.82 -8.03 -19.70
N ILE A 236 1.98 -6.71 -19.54
CA ILE A 236 2.27 -6.08 -18.24
C ILE A 236 1.13 -5.17 -17.75
N TYR A 237 0.23 -4.75 -18.66
CA TYR A 237 -0.95 -3.97 -18.27
C TYR A 237 -1.76 -4.70 -17.20
N THR A 238 -2.02 -3.97 -16.13
CA THR A 238 -2.82 -4.36 -14.97
C THR A 238 -3.87 -3.28 -14.84
N GLU A 239 -5.14 -3.64 -14.67
CA GLU A 239 -6.22 -2.65 -14.64
C GLU A 239 -6.04 -1.69 -13.47
N LEU A 240 -6.36 -0.41 -13.70
CA LEU A 240 -6.27 0.63 -12.66
C LEU A 240 -7.58 0.74 -11.91
N TYR A 241 -7.51 1.00 -10.61
CA TYR A 241 -8.68 1.35 -9.82
C TYR A 241 -9.13 2.78 -10.16
N ILE A 242 -10.15 2.86 -11.03
CA ILE A 242 -10.82 4.11 -11.43
C ILE A 242 -12.15 4.21 -10.70
N THR A 243 -12.41 5.38 -10.13
CA THR A 243 -13.59 5.67 -9.32
C THR A 243 -14.36 6.86 -9.88
N GLU A 244 -15.68 6.88 -9.70
CA GLU A 244 -16.47 8.09 -9.92
C GLU A 244 -15.97 9.23 -9.00
N GLY A 245 -15.64 10.37 -9.60
CA GLY A 245 -14.96 11.47 -8.92
C GLY A 245 -15.94 12.52 -8.42
N GLY A 246 -15.95 12.76 -7.11
CA GLY A 246 -16.76 13.81 -6.51
C GLY A 246 -16.49 15.19 -7.13
N ALA A 247 -17.58 15.93 -7.39
CA ALA A 247 -17.53 17.33 -7.76
C ALA A 247 -16.98 18.17 -6.58
N THR A 248 -16.26 19.25 -6.92
CA THR A 248 -15.70 20.23 -5.97
C THR A 248 -14.86 19.67 -4.82
N GLU A 249 -13.64 19.20 -5.12
CA GLU A 249 -12.53 19.35 -4.18
C GLU A 249 -11.18 19.41 -4.92
N VAL A 250 -10.45 20.52 -4.76
CA VAL A 250 -9.10 20.70 -5.31
C VAL A 250 -8.11 20.34 -4.21
N ASN A 251 -7.75 19.06 -4.12
CA ASN A 251 -6.75 18.66 -3.14
C ASN A 251 -5.37 19.25 -3.52
N GLN A 252 -4.82 20.08 -2.63
CA GLN A 252 -3.52 20.75 -2.77
C GLN A 252 -2.37 20.03 -2.03
N ASP A 253 -2.67 18.93 -1.31
CA ASP A 253 -1.67 18.11 -0.64
C ASP A 253 -0.66 17.50 -1.63
N HIS A 254 0.56 17.27 -1.14
CA HIS A 254 1.58 16.59 -1.90
C HIS A 254 1.19 15.14 -2.25
N GLU A 255 1.64 14.64 -3.39
CA GLU A 255 1.17 13.35 -3.97
C GLU A 255 1.32 12.19 -2.98
N VAL A 256 2.41 12.17 -2.20
CA VAL A 256 2.66 11.17 -1.13
C VAL A 256 1.57 11.18 -0.04
N ARG A 257 1.10 12.36 0.39
CA ARG A 257 0.01 12.46 1.39
C ARG A 257 -1.32 11.98 0.82
N GLN A 258 -1.57 12.18 -0.47
CA GLN A 258 -2.77 11.68 -1.14
C GLN A 258 -2.79 10.14 -1.16
N ILE A 259 -1.66 9.50 -1.50
CA ILE A 259 -1.48 8.03 -1.44
C ILE A 259 -1.70 7.52 0.00
N GLU A 260 -0.97 8.10 0.96
CA GLU A 260 -1.04 7.68 2.35
C GLU A 260 -2.46 7.82 2.92
N THR A 261 -3.17 8.91 2.59
CA THR A 261 -4.55 9.15 3.06
C THR A 261 -5.57 8.22 2.40
N ALA A 262 -5.41 7.93 1.10
CA ALA A 262 -6.19 6.90 0.42
C ALA A 262 -5.99 5.52 1.08
N SER A 263 -4.77 5.20 1.51
CA SER A 263 -4.47 3.93 2.23
C SER A 263 -5.08 3.84 3.64
N ARG A 264 -5.49 4.98 4.24
CA ARG A 264 -6.08 5.06 5.59
C ARG A 264 -7.62 5.00 5.59
N ASN A 265 -8.27 5.56 4.57
CA ASN A 265 -9.72 5.79 4.55
C ASN A 265 -10.47 5.00 3.44
N PRO A 266 -10.65 3.67 3.56
CA PRO A 266 -11.48 2.87 2.65
C PRO A 266 -13.00 3.01 2.94
N HIS A 267 -13.45 4.18 3.41
CA HIS A 267 -14.83 4.38 3.83
C HIS A 267 -15.72 4.85 2.68
N ARG A 268 -16.71 4.01 2.37
CA ARG A 268 -17.58 4.05 1.18
C ARG A 268 -16.78 3.82 -0.12
N PRO A 269 -16.74 2.59 -0.68
CA PRO A 269 -16.21 2.40 -2.02
C PRO A 269 -17.05 3.24 -3.00
N PRO A 270 -16.46 4.12 -3.82
CA PRO A 270 -17.17 4.78 -4.90
C PRO A 270 -17.57 3.76 -5.97
N THR A 271 -18.47 4.16 -6.87
CA THR A 271 -18.75 3.40 -8.09
C THR A 271 -17.43 3.14 -8.82
N THR A 272 -17.04 1.87 -8.94
CA THR A 272 -15.83 1.47 -9.67
C THR A 272 -16.19 1.40 -11.15
N ILE A 273 -15.36 1.98 -12.00
CA ILE A 273 -15.59 2.09 -13.44
C ILE A 273 -14.42 1.40 -14.14
N SER A 274 -14.67 0.40 -14.99
CA SER A 274 -13.60 -0.21 -15.80
C SER A 274 -13.11 0.75 -16.88
N CYS A 275 -11.91 0.51 -17.42
CA CYS A 275 -11.39 1.34 -18.51
C CYS A 275 -12.28 1.30 -19.77
N GLU A 276 -12.94 0.16 -20.01
CA GLU A 276 -13.86 -0.06 -21.13
C GLU A 276 -15.22 0.65 -20.93
N ASP A 277 -15.67 0.78 -19.68
CA ASP A 277 -17.00 1.31 -19.34
C ASP A 277 -17.03 2.83 -19.19
N ILE A 278 -15.91 3.52 -19.44
CA ILE A 278 -15.72 4.95 -19.15
C ILE A 278 -16.69 5.90 -19.89
N PHE A 279 -17.39 5.44 -20.92
CA PHE A 279 -18.45 6.17 -21.63
C PHE A 279 -19.87 5.57 -21.46
N LYS A 280 -20.06 4.59 -20.57
CA LYS A 280 -21.40 4.08 -20.25
C LYS A 280 -22.13 5.04 -19.32
N THR A 281 -23.39 5.33 -19.63
CA THR A 281 -24.23 6.20 -18.79
C THR A 281 -24.61 5.47 -17.49
N PRO A 282 -24.45 6.11 -16.31
CA PRO A 282 -24.99 5.59 -15.05
C PRO A 282 -26.52 5.47 -15.09
N ALA A 283 -27.08 4.54 -14.31
CA ALA A 283 -28.51 4.22 -14.32
C ALA A 283 -29.44 5.41 -13.99
N ASP A 284 -28.93 6.44 -13.31
CA ASP A 284 -29.68 7.63 -12.88
C ASP A 284 -29.65 8.80 -13.90
N ARG A 285 -29.23 8.58 -15.16
CA ARG A 285 -29.22 9.63 -16.21
C ARG A 285 -29.78 9.17 -17.55
N ASP A 286 -30.72 9.95 -18.10
CA ASP A 286 -31.30 9.73 -19.44
C ASP A 286 -30.42 10.26 -20.60
N GLN A 287 -29.40 11.09 -20.33
CA GLN A 287 -28.58 11.71 -21.37
C GLN A 287 -27.23 10.98 -21.58
N PRO A 288 -26.81 10.72 -22.84
CA PRO A 288 -25.56 10.03 -23.13
C PRO A 288 -24.35 10.93 -22.81
N MET A 289 -23.33 10.35 -22.17
CA MET A 289 -22.11 11.08 -21.82
C MET A 289 -21.26 11.44 -23.05
N ARG A 290 -20.83 12.71 -23.09
CA ARG A 290 -19.96 13.28 -24.12
C ARG A 290 -18.55 13.54 -23.60
N THR A 291 -18.40 14.29 -22.51
CA THR A 291 -17.10 14.73 -21.98
C THR A 291 -16.80 14.10 -20.61
N VAL A 292 -15.73 13.31 -20.55
CA VAL A 292 -15.21 12.69 -19.31
C VAL A 292 -13.87 13.32 -18.94
N LEU A 293 -13.77 13.83 -17.70
CA LEU A 293 -12.54 14.41 -17.15
C LEU A 293 -11.93 13.49 -16.09
N THR A 294 -10.78 12.89 -16.40
CA THR A 294 -10.09 11.94 -15.53
C THR A 294 -8.94 12.61 -14.77
N LYS A 295 -9.13 12.83 -13.47
CA LYS A 295 -8.10 13.35 -12.55
C LYS A 295 -7.27 12.24 -11.91
N GLY A 296 -6.04 12.55 -11.52
CA GLY A 296 -5.18 11.65 -10.73
C GLY A 296 -3.74 12.18 -10.60
N VAL A 297 -2.99 11.68 -9.62
CA VAL A 297 -1.59 12.08 -9.34
C VAL A 297 -0.62 11.74 -10.49
N ALA A 298 0.63 12.19 -10.42
CA ALA A 298 1.69 11.74 -11.32
C ALA A 298 1.96 10.23 -11.20
N GLY A 299 2.53 9.62 -12.24
CA GLY A 299 2.87 8.19 -12.26
C GLY A 299 1.69 7.20 -12.21
N VAL A 300 0.46 7.67 -11.96
CA VAL A 300 -0.71 6.81 -11.62
C VAL A 300 -1.24 5.98 -12.79
N GLY A 301 -0.76 6.21 -14.02
CA GLY A 301 -1.10 5.42 -15.21
C GLY A 301 -2.14 6.03 -16.16
N LYS A 302 -2.55 7.30 -15.99
CA LYS A 302 -3.52 7.99 -16.87
C LYS A 302 -3.23 7.79 -18.37
N THR A 303 -2.03 8.15 -18.82
CA THR A 303 -1.55 7.98 -20.20
C THR A 303 -1.47 6.52 -20.64
N VAL A 304 -1.20 5.59 -19.72
CA VAL A 304 -1.14 4.15 -20.03
C VAL A 304 -2.55 3.59 -20.26
N SER A 305 -3.56 4.09 -19.54
CA SER A 305 -4.97 3.73 -19.77
C SER A 305 -5.51 4.26 -21.09
N THR A 306 -5.19 5.49 -21.47
CA THR A 306 -5.60 6.05 -22.77
C THR A 306 -4.92 5.34 -23.94
N GLN A 307 -3.66 4.94 -23.78
CA GLN A 307 -2.94 4.07 -24.71
C GLN A 307 -3.58 2.67 -24.80
N LYS A 308 -3.90 2.04 -23.67
CA LYS A 308 -4.54 0.71 -23.62
C LYS A 308 -5.92 0.71 -24.27
N PHE A 309 -6.78 1.67 -23.95
CA PHE A 309 -8.09 1.85 -24.59
C PHE A 309 -7.99 2.02 -26.11
N SER A 310 -7.00 2.81 -26.56
CA SER A 310 -6.71 2.99 -28.00
C SER A 310 -6.19 1.70 -28.65
N LEU A 311 -5.40 0.90 -27.93
CA LEU A 311 -4.88 -0.39 -28.39
C LEU A 311 -5.99 -1.45 -28.46
N ASP A 312 -6.88 -1.57 -27.46
CA ASP A 312 -7.96 -2.57 -27.45
C ASP A 312 -9.03 -2.31 -28.51
N TRP A 313 -9.28 -1.04 -28.84
CA TRP A 313 -10.08 -0.67 -30.00
C TRP A 313 -9.39 -1.05 -31.31
N ALA A 314 -8.07 -0.90 -31.38
CA ALA A 314 -7.28 -1.15 -32.58
C ALA A 314 -6.94 -2.63 -32.80
N GLU A 315 -6.89 -3.46 -31.75
CA GLU A 315 -6.75 -4.91 -31.78
C GLU A 315 -8.11 -5.64 -31.83
N ASP A 316 -9.20 -4.91 -32.08
CA ASP A 316 -10.57 -5.43 -32.24
C ASP A 316 -11.15 -6.17 -31.01
N LYS A 317 -10.60 -5.90 -29.81
CA LYS A 317 -10.99 -6.55 -28.54
C LYS A 317 -12.17 -5.89 -27.84
N ALA A 318 -12.22 -4.56 -27.84
CA ALA A 318 -13.22 -3.77 -27.12
C ALA A 318 -13.68 -2.56 -27.96
N ASN A 319 -14.66 -1.80 -27.46
CA ASN A 319 -15.02 -0.47 -27.98
C ASN A 319 -15.48 -0.38 -29.45
N GLN A 320 -15.90 -1.48 -30.09
CA GLN A 320 -16.19 -1.54 -31.54
C GLN A 320 -17.42 -0.75 -32.03
N GLY A 321 -18.20 -0.10 -31.15
CA GLY A 321 -19.17 0.92 -31.55
C GLY A 321 -18.54 2.25 -32.00
N ILE A 322 -17.27 2.48 -31.65
CA ILE A 322 -16.52 3.70 -31.99
C ILE A 322 -15.88 3.55 -33.37
N HIS A 323 -16.16 4.51 -34.24
CA HIS A 323 -15.71 4.49 -35.63
C HIS A 323 -14.26 4.96 -35.78
N PHE A 324 -13.84 5.97 -35.02
CA PHE A 324 -12.50 6.53 -35.01
C PHE A 324 -12.09 6.99 -33.61
N ILE A 325 -10.84 6.71 -33.21
CA ILE A 325 -10.21 7.28 -32.02
C ILE A 325 -9.04 8.16 -32.47
N PHE A 326 -9.01 9.41 -32.03
CA PHE A 326 -7.90 10.35 -32.26
C PHE A 326 -7.27 10.75 -30.93
N PRO A 327 -6.18 10.07 -30.51
CA PRO A 327 -5.44 10.42 -29.29
C PRO A 327 -4.43 11.53 -29.54
N PHE A 328 -4.65 12.69 -28.92
CA PHE A 328 -3.73 13.81 -28.87
C PHE A 328 -3.19 14.00 -27.45
N THR A 329 -1.92 14.31 -27.31
CA THR A 329 -1.38 14.88 -26.06
C THR A 329 -1.42 16.41 -26.12
N PHE A 330 -1.63 17.07 -24.98
CA PHE A 330 -1.42 18.53 -24.91
C PHE A 330 0.04 18.91 -25.21
N ARG A 331 1.00 17.99 -25.03
CA ARG A 331 2.41 18.14 -25.47
C ARG A 331 2.52 18.36 -26.98
N GLU A 332 1.91 17.49 -27.78
CA GLU A 332 1.84 17.60 -29.24
C GLU A 332 1.11 18.90 -29.65
N LEU A 333 -0.04 19.20 -29.04
CA LEU A 333 -0.85 20.39 -29.37
C LEU A 333 -0.15 21.72 -29.02
N ASN A 334 0.64 21.77 -27.94
CA ASN A 334 1.40 22.93 -27.51
C ASN A 334 2.38 23.46 -28.58
N VAL A 335 2.92 22.57 -29.43
CA VAL A 335 3.84 22.91 -30.53
C VAL A 335 3.16 23.83 -31.56
N LEU A 336 1.86 23.67 -31.75
CA LEU A 336 1.10 24.30 -32.82
C LEU A 336 0.50 25.66 -32.44
N LYS A 337 0.72 26.14 -31.20
CA LYS A 337 0.07 27.36 -30.64
C LYS A 337 0.20 28.64 -31.50
N GLN A 338 1.24 28.78 -32.31
CA GLN A 338 1.44 29.96 -33.19
C GLN A 338 0.90 29.77 -34.63
N LYS A 339 0.42 28.57 -34.99
CA LYS A 339 -0.13 28.27 -36.32
C LYS A 339 -1.66 28.27 -36.25
N LYS A 340 -2.29 28.50 -37.41
CA LYS A 340 -3.74 28.30 -37.58
C LYS A 340 -4.01 26.95 -38.24
N PHE A 341 -5.08 26.29 -37.82
CA PHE A 341 -5.59 25.03 -38.34
C PHE A 341 -7.12 25.05 -38.22
N SER A 342 -7.81 24.40 -39.14
CA SER A 342 -9.16 23.88 -38.92
C SER A 342 -9.09 22.54 -38.18
N LEU A 343 -10.22 21.99 -37.71
CA LEU A 343 -10.15 20.68 -37.04
C LEU A 343 -9.72 19.58 -38.03
N VAL A 344 -10.19 19.63 -39.27
CA VAL A 344 -9.79 18.67 -40.32
C VAL A 344 -8.29 18.77 -40.59
N GLU A 345 -7.74 19.97 -40.75
CA GLU A 345 -6.29 20.17 -40.94
C GLU A 345 -5.47 19.71 -39.71
N LEU A 346 -5.98 19.89 -38.49
CA LEU A 346 -5.32 19.44 -37.26
C LEU A 346 -5.25 17.90 -37.17
N VAL A 347 -6.34 17.20 -37.50
CA VAL A 347 -6.34 15.72 -37.58
C VAL A 347 -5.41 15.23 -38.69
N HIS A 348 -5.48 15.84 -39.88
CA HIS A 348 -4.60 15.55 -41.02
C HIS A 348 -3.11 15.81 -40.76
N HIS A 349 -2.77 16.69 -39.82
CA HIS A 349 -1.38 16.98 -39.44
C HIS A 349 -0.74 15.87 -38.60
N PHE A 350 -1.49 15.28 -37.66
CA PHE A 350 -0.99 14.23 -36.76
C PHE A 350 -1.28 12.80 -37.26
N PHE A 351 -2.30 12.63 -38.09
CA PHE A 351 -2.73 11.35 -38.66
C PHE A 351 -2.76 11.47 -40.19
N THR A 352 -1.59 11.53 -40.82
CA THR A 352 -1.44 11.78 -42.26
C THR A 352 -2.14 10.74 -43.16
N GLU A 353 -2.44 9.56 -42.61
CA GLU A 353 -3.23 8.52 -43.26
C GLU A 353 -4.67 8.98 -43.51
N THR A 354 -5.22 9.86 -42.66
CA THR A 354 -6.55 10.47 -42.85
C THR A 354 -6.55 11.45 -44.04
N THR A 355 -5.41 12.09 -44.30
CA THR A 355 -5.16 12.97 -45.45
C THR A 355 -5.05 12.17 -46.75
N GLU A 356 -4.25 11.09 -46.75
CA GLU A 356 -4.17 10.14 -47.88
C GLU A 356 -5.53 9.48 -48.19
N ALA A 357 -6.35 9.27 -47.15
CA ALA A 357 -7.66 8.67 -47.24
C ALA A 357 -8.76 9.64 -47.74
N GLY A 358 -8.56 10.95 -47.62
CA GLY A 358 -9.56 11.98 -47.94
C GLY A 358 -10.75 11.99 -46.97
N ILE A 359 -10.48 12.10 -45.66
CA ILE A 359 -11.50 12.08 -44.60
C ILE A 359 -11.81 13.50 -44.11
N TRP A 360 -12.87 14.10 -44.64
CA TRP A 360 -13.29 15.49 -44.32
C TRP A 360 -14.59 15.61 -43.51
N ILE A 361 -15.35 14.53 -43.33
CA ILE A 361 -16.67 14.56 -42.66
C ILE A 361 -16.68 13.62 -41.45
N PHE A 362 -16.51 14.20 -40.26
CA PHE A 362 -16.58 13.49 -38.98
C PHE A 362 -17.99 13.45 -38.36
N ALA A 363 -18.94 14.25 -38.87
CA ALA A 363 -20.27 14.41 -38.28
C ALA A 363 -21.11 13.12 -38.29
N ASP A 364 -21.03 12.34 -39.37
CA ASP A 364 -21.78 11.09 -39.60
C ASP A 364 -21.27 9.90 -38.74
N HIS A 365 -20.18 10.06 -37.98
CA HIS A 365 -19.44 8.96 -37.36
C HIS A 365 -19.33 9.12 -35.82
N GLN A 366 -19.34 8.01 -35.07
CA GLN A 366 -19.03 8.06 -33.64
C GLN A 366 -17.50 8.17 -33.43
N VAL A 367 -17.03 9.41 -33.26
CA VAL A 367 -15.62 9.75 -33.03
C VAL A 367 -15.34 9.95 -31.54
N VAL A 368 -14.19 9.47 -31.07
CA VAL A 368 -13.63 9.78 -29.74
C VAL A 368 -12.34 10.58 -29.89
N PHE A 369 -12.29 11.75 -29.25
CA PHE A 369 -11.07 12.52 -29.05
C PHE A 369 -10.53 12.27 -27.65
N ILE A 370 -9.27 11.82 -27.55
CA ILE A 370 -8.57 11.71 -26.27
C ILE A 370 -7.59 12.88 -26.18
N LEU A 371 -7.63 13.64 -25.08
CA LEU A 371 -6.81 14.82 -24.82
C LEU A 371 -5.99 14.57 -23.54
N ASP A 372 -4.79 14.00 -23.70
CA ASP A 372 -3.95 13.55 -22.57
C ASP A 372 -3.04 14.67 -22.03
N GLY A 373 -3.07 14.90 -20.72
CA GLY A 373 -2.15 15.82 -20.02
C GLY A 373 -2.57 17.30 -19.99
N LEU A 374 -3.82 17.62 -19.65
CA LEU A 374 -4.33 19.00 -19.51
C LEU A 374 -3.49 19.86 -18.54
N ASP A 375 -2.86 19.26 -17.53
CA ASP A 375 -1.92 19.97 -16.64
C ASP A 375 -0.68 20.55 -17.34
N GLU A 376 -0.43 20.17 -18.59
CA GLU A 376 0.64 20.70 -19.44
C GLU A 376 0.14 21.70 -20.51
N CYS A 377 -1.15 22.05 -20.52
CA CYS A 377 -1.74 22.97 -21.50
C CYS A 377 -1.14 24.39 -21.41
N ARG A 378 -0.67 24.93 -22.55
CA ARG A 378 -0.10 26.30 -22.67
C ARG A 378 -0.97 27.29 -23.47
N PRO A 379 -1.86 26.90 -24.40
CA PRO A 379 -2.86 27.81 -24.93
C PRO A 379 -3.81 28.32 -23.83
N PRO A 380 -4.16 29.62 -23.78
CA PRO A 380 -5.07 30.16 -22.76
C PRO A 380 -6.51 29.70 -23.03
N LEU A 381 -7.02 28.81 -22.18
CA LEU A 381 -8.40 28.32 -22.25
C LEU A 381 -9.39 29.32 -21.61
N ASP A 382 -9.49 30.53 -22.17
CA ASP A 382 -10.51 31.51 -21.75
C ASP A 382 -11.88 31.19 -22.38
N PHE A 383 -12.63 30.33 -21.67
CA PHE A 383 -14.00 30.01 -22.02
C PHE A 383 -14.96 31.22 -21.95
N ASN A 384 -14.62 32.32 -21.28
CA ASN A 384 -15.55 33.46 -21.17
C ASN A 384 -15.56 34.33 -22.44
N ASN A 385 -14.42 34.44 -23.14
CA ASN A 385 -14.26 35.33 -24.30
C ASN A 385 -13.98 34.58 -25.63
N THR A 386 -14.40 33.32 -25.74
CA THR A 386 -14.14 32.49 -26.94
C THR A 386 -15.01 32.90 -28.14
N GLN A 387 -14.41 33.02 -29.34
CA GLN A 387 -15.16 33.00 -30.61
C GLN A 387 -15.90 31.65 -30.74
N ILE A 388 -17.21 31.69 -31.03
CA ILE A 388 -18.00 30.49 -31.29
C ILE A 388 -17.65 29.97 -32.69
N LEU A 389 -17.27 28.70 -32.78
CA LEU A 389 -16.89 28.01 -34.02
C LEU A 389 -17.74 26.74 -34.18
N THR A 390 -18.37 26.58 -35.34
CA THR A 390 -19.25 25.44 -35.66
C THR A 390 -18.84 24.70 -36.93
N ASP A 391 -18.18 25.38 -37.87
CA ASP A 391 -17.59 24.75 -39.06
C ASP A 391 -16.28 24.04 -38.69
N VAL A 392 -16.10 22.81 -39.17
CA VAL A 392 -14.88 22.00 -38.95
C VAL A 392 -13.74 22.38 -39.89
N THR A 393 -14.02 23.19 -40.91
CA THR A 393 -13.09 23.62 -41.98
C THR A 393 -12.57 25.04 -41.82
N GLU A 394 -13.10 25.85 -40.89
CA GLU A 394 -12.61 27.20 -40.61
C GLU A 394 -11.29 27.16 -39.81
N SER A 395 -10.21 27.75 -40.34
CA SER A 395 -8.88 27.68 -39.71
C SER A 395 -8.66 28.75 -38.62
N THR A 396 -8.73 28.33 -37.36
CA THR A 396 -8.51 29.18 -36.16
C THR A 396 -7.20 28.82 -35.43
N SER A 397 -6.92 29.46 -34.30
CA SER A 397 -5.85 29.03 -33.39
C SER A 397 -6.29 27.82 -32.55
N VAL A 398 -5.32 27.05 -32.06
CA VAL A 398 -5.55 25.74 -31.41
C VAL A 398 -6.31 25.84 -30.08
N ASP A 399 -6.16 26.94 -29.34
CA ASP A 399 -7.00 27.27 -28.17
C ASP A 399 -8.48 27.38 -28.54
N VAL A 400 -8.80 28.14 -29.60
CA VAL A 400 -10.17 28.35 -30.08
C VAL A 400 -10.80 27.03 -30.58
N LEU A 401 -10.04 26.19 -31.29
CA LEU A 401 -10.48 24.84 -31.66
C LEU A 401 -10.83 24.00 -30.43
N LEU A 402 -9.91 23.90 -29.47
CA LEU A 402 -10.06 23.06 -28.28
C LEU A 402 -11.21 23.53 -27.40
N MET A 403 -11.39 24.83 -27.18
CA MET A 403 -12.49 25.36 -26.39
C MET A 403 -13.86 25.09 -27.04
N ASN A 404 -13.99 25.20 -28.37
CA ASN A 404 -15.24 24.91 -29.07
C ASN A 404 -15.54 23.40 -29.14
N LEU A 405 -14.50 22.56 -29.27
CA LEU A 405 -14.62 21.10 -29.20
C LEU A 405 -15.06 20.65 -27.79
N ILE A 406 -14.42 21.17 -26.73
CA ILE A 406 -14.76 20.88 -25.33
C ILE A 406 -16.20 21.31 -25.01
N ARG A 407 -16.63 22.50 -25.46
CA ARG A 407 -18.01 22.97 -25.33
C ARG A 407 -19.05 22.18 -26.11
N GLY A 408 -18.65 21.48 -27.17
CA GLY A 408 -19.59 20.83 -28.10
C GLY A 408 -20.21 21.77 -29.13
N ASN A 409 -19.69 23.00 -29.29
CA ASN A 409 -20.01 23.87 -30.42
C ASN A 409 -19.52 23.24 -31.74
N LEU A 410 -18.36 22.57 -31.68
CA LEU A 410 -17.71 21.93 -32.82
C LEU A 410 -17.67 20.41 -32.58
N LEU A 411 -18.19 19.65 -33.56
CA LEU A 411 -18.54 18.22 -33.45
C LEU A 411 -19.32 17.87 -32.15
N PRO A 412 -20.62 18.24 -32.06
CA PRO A 412 -21.46 17.91 -30.92
C PRO A 412 -21.54 16.40 -30.64
N SER A 413 -21.57 15.57 -31.70
CA SER A 413 -21.66 14.11 -31.64
C SER A 413 -20.38 13.39 -31.20
N ALA A 414 -19.24 14.08 -31.18
CA ALA A 414 -17.97 13.48 -30.79
C ALA A 414 -17.80 13.41 -29.26
N ARG A 415 -17.32 12.27 -28.78
CA ARG A 415 -16.98 12.05 -27.36
C ARG A 415 -15.57 12.55 -27.06
N LEU A 416 -15.34 12.95 -25.81
CA LEU A 416 -14.10 13.50 -25.29
C LEU A 416 -13.68 12.78 -24.01
N TRP A 417 -12.43 12.32 -23.96
CA TRP A 417 -11.78 11.87 -22.74
C TRP A 417 -10.55 12.74 -22.46
N ILE A 418 -10.56 13.47 -21.36
CA ILE A 418 -9.52 14.44 -21.01
C ILE A 418 -8.81 13.96 -19.74
N THR A 419 -7.48 13.88 -19.73
CA THR A 419 -6.72 13.47 -18.53
C THR A 419 -5.98 14.65 -17.91
N THR A 420 -5.88 14.68 -16.57
CA THR A 420 -5.30 15.82 -15.83
C THR A 420 -4.77 15.45 -14.44
N ARG A 421 -3.97 16.33 -13.84
CA ARG A 421 -3.76 16.36 -12.37
C ARG A 421 -4.90 17.12 -11.67
N PRO A 422 -5.25 16.79 -10.42
CA PRO A 422 -6.33 17.47 -9.69
C PRO A 422 -6.22 19.01 -9.67
N ALA A 423 -5.00 19.54 -9.52
CA ALA A 423 -4.74 20.99 -9.50
C ALA A 423 -5.08 21.71 -10.82
N ALA A 424 -5.09 21.00 -11.95
CA ALA A 424 -5.38 21.57 -13.28
C ALA A 424 -6.81 21.26 -13.78
N ALA A 425 -7.58 20.43 -13.07
CA ALA A 425 -8.96 20.12 -13.44
C ALA A 425 -9.85 21.37 -13.57
N ASN A 426 -9.59 22.39 -12.74
CA ASN A 426 -10.28 23.68 -12.77
C ASN A 426 -10.06 24.52 -14.05
N GLN A 427 -9.15 24.13 -14.94
CA GLN A 427 -8.99 24.83 -16.23
C GLN A 427 -10.21 24.65 -17.15
N ILE A 428 -11.01 23.61 -16.94
CA ILE A 428 -12.26 23.38 -17.70
C ILE A 428 -13.46 23.69 -16.78
N PRO A 429 -14.42 24.53 -17.21
CA PRO A 429 -15.64 24.78 -16.45
C PRO A 429 -16.42 23.48 -16.23
N ALA A 430 -16.92 23.26 -15.00
CA ALA A 430 -17.71 22.06 -14.66
C ALA A 430 -18.97 21.88 -15.54
N GLN A 431 -19.49 22.96 -16.14
CA GLN A 431 -20.59 22.94 -17.10
C GLN A 431 -20.25 22.26 -18.44
N CYS A 432 -18.96 22.02 -18.73
CA CYS A 432 -18.48 21.38 -19.97
C CYS A 432 -18.07 19.90 -19.76
N VAL A 433 -18.36 19.32 -18.58
CA VAL A 433 -17.91 17.99 -18.16
C VAL A 433 -19.10 17.20 -17.62
N ASP A 434 -19.47 16.10 -18.28
CA ASP A 434 -20.61 15.29 -17.87
C ASP A 434 -20.27 14.39 -16.68
N MET A 435 -19.03 13.88 -16.65
CA MET A 435 -18.51 13.00 -15.61
C MET A 435 -17.06 13.35 -15.27
N VAL A 436 -16.77 13.42 -13.97
CA VAL A 436 -15.40 13.41 -13.45
C VAL A 436 -15.09 11.99 -12.98
N THR A 437 -13.95 11.44 -13.37
CA THR A 437 -13.43 10.17 -12.84
C THR A 437 -12.07 10.38 -12.19
N GLU A 438 -11.71 9.53 -11.25
CA GLU A 438 -10.46 9.62 -10.50
C GLU A 438 -9.71 8.29 -10.54
N VAL A 439 -8.51 8.31 -11.14
CA VAL A 439 -7.57 7.17 -11.10
C VAL A 439 -6.84 7.20 -9.77
N ARG A 440 -7.07 6.18 -8.95
CA ARG A 440 -6.43 6.05 -7.63
C ARG A 440 -5.07 5.37 -7.75
N GLY A 441 -4.99 4.28 -8.53
CA GLY A 441 -3.78 3.48 -8.72
C GLY A 441 -4.08 1.98 -8.66
N PHE A 442 -3.16 1.19 -8.08
CA PHE A 442 -3.36 -0.24 -7.82
C PHE A 442 -3.88 -0.50 -6.40
N THR A 443 -4.98 -1.24 -6.30
CA THR A 443 -5.37 -1.95 -5.07
C THR A 443 -4.38 -3.06 -4.73
N ASP A 444 -4.38 -3.56 -3.49
CA ASP A 444 -3.41 -4.57 -3.06
C ASP A 444 -3.41 -5.86 -3.93
N PRO A 445 -4.56 -6.40 -4.42
CA PRO A 445 -4.56 -7.47 -5.41
C PRO A 445 -3.91 -7.10 -6.75
N GLN A 446 -4.17 -5.88 -7.26
CA GLN A 446 -3.57 -5.38 -8.50
C GLN A 446 -2.04 -5.19 -8.38
N LYS A 447 -1.52 -4.86 -7.20
CA LYS A 447 -0.06 -4.86 -6.95
C LYS A 447 0.53 -6.24 -7.16
N GLU A 448 -0.08 -7.27 -6.58
CA GLU A 448 0.37 -8.65 -6.78
C GLU A 448 0.27 -9.08 -8.24
N GLU A 449 -0.82 -8.73 -8.92
CA GLU A 449 -1.04 -9.02 -10.34
C GLU A 449 0.06 -8.41 -11.22
N TYR A 450 0.42 -7.14 -11.00
CA TYR A 450 1.51 -6.48 -11.71
C TYR A 450 2.84 -7.23 -11.52
N PHE A 451 3.20 -7.60 -10.29
CA PHE A 451 4.45 -8.33 -10.05
C PHE A 451 4.43 -9.75 -10.63
N ARG A 452 3.30 -10.48 -10.56
CA ARG A 452 3.11 -11.77 -11.25
C ARG A 452 3.19 -11.68 -12.78
N LYS A 453 2.82 -10.53 -13.37
CA LYS A 453 2.98 -10.26 -14.81
C LYS A 453 4.41 -9.85 -15.18
N ARG A 454 5.12 -9.14 -14.29
CA ARG A 454 6.45 -8.55 -14.55
C ARG A 454 7.62 -9.52 -14.31
N PHE A 455 7.40 -10.60 -13.56
CA PHE A 455 8.38 -11.66 -13.28
C PHE A 455 7.88 -13.02 -13.80
N ARG A 456 8.81 -13.88 -14.27
CA ARG A 456 8.48 -15.20 -14.85
C ARG A 456 8.71 -16.37 -13.90
N ASP A 457 9.45 -16.15 -12.82
CA ASP A 457 9.83 -17.15 -11.83
C ASP A 457 8.92 -17.00 -10.61
N GLU A 458 8.21 -18.07 -10.25
CA GLU A 458 7.18 -18.02 -9.21
C GLU A 458 7.77 -17.90 -7.78
N GLU A 459 8.95 -18.48 -7.52
CA GLU A 459 9.62 -18.40 -6.23
C GLU A 459 10.20 -17.00 -5.99
N GLN A 460 10.85 -16.43 -7.02
CA GLN A 460 11.25 -15.03 -7.03
C GLN A 460 10.04 -14.10 -6.86
N THR A 461 8.95 -14.34 -7.58
CA THR A 461 7.74 -13.52 -7.52
C THR A 461 7.11 -13.52 -6.13
N ASN A 462 6.97 -14.69 -5.51
CA ASN A 462 6.42 -14.81 -4.16
C ASN A 462 7.35 -14.19 -3.12
N THR A 463 8.68 -14.31 -3.29
CA THR A 463 9.67 -13.61 -2.45
C THR A 463 9.54 -12.09 -2.55
N ILE A 464 9.40 -11.56 -3.76
CA ILE A 464 9.22 -10.12 -4.04
C ILE A 464 7.89 -9.62 -3.45
N ILE A 465 6.78 -10.33 -3.65
CA ILE A 465 5.47 -9.97 -3.09
C ILE A 465 5.50 -10.00 -1.56
N SER A 466 6.18 -10.98 -0.95
CA SER A 466 6.36 -11.06 0.50
C SER A 466 7.14 -9.85 1.03
N HIS A 467 8.30 -9.54 0.44
CA HIS A 467 9.13 -8.39 0.82
C HIS A 467 8.39 -7.05 0.67
N ILE A 468 7.64 -6.88 -0.42
CA ILE A 468 6.84 -5.67 -0.64
C ILE A 468 5.69 -5.56 0.37
N LYS A 469 5.14 -6.66 0.89
CA LYS A 469 4.13 -6.64 1.96
C LYS A 469 4.72 -6.30 3.33
N THR A 470 5.88 -6.85 3.68
CA THR A 470 6.57 -6.55 4.95
C THR A 470 7.08 -5.11 4.98
N THR A 471 7.70 -4.64 3.90
CA THR A 471 8.25 -3.28 3.81
C THR A 471 7.15 -2.26 3.46
N ARG A 472 6.38 -1.85 4.49
CA ARG A 472 5.19 -1.00 4.32
C ARG A 472 5.42 0.31 3.56
N SER A 473 6.57 0.97 3.70
CA SER A 473 6.90 2.17 2.92
C SER A 473 6.84 1.89 1.41
N VAL A 474 7.42 0.76 0.96
CA VAL A 474 7.35 0.33 -0.44
C VAL A 474 5.93 -0.12 -0.80
N HIS A 475 5.23 -0.85 0.09
CA HIS A 475 3.83 -1.25 -0.13
C HIS A 475 2.88 -0.08 -0.43
N ILE A 476 3.05 1.03 0.29
CA ILE A 476 2.23 2.24 0.14
C ILE A 476 2.60 2.95 -1.16
N MET A 477 3.88 3.17 -1.45
CA MET A 477 4.29 3.84 -2.70
C MET A 477 3.89 3.03 -3.94
N CYS A 478 3.92 1.69 -3.88
CA CYS A 478 3.38 0.79 -4.90
C CYS A 478 1.85 0.88 -5.12
N HIS A 479 1.13 1.80 -4.48
CA HIS A 479 -0.20 2.19 -4.96
C HIS A 479 -0.11 2.88 -6.34
N ILE A 480 0.98 3.60 -6.63
CA ILE A 480 1.20 4.24 -7.93
C ILE A 480 2.07 3.32 -8.82
N PRO A 481 1.61 2.95 -10.05
CA PRO A 481 2.32 2.01 -10.92
C PRO A 481 3.78 2.36 -11.25
N VAL A 482 4.17 3.64 -11.33
CA VAL A 482 5.58 4.02 -11.55
C VAL A 482 6.52 3.53 -10.44
N PHE A 483 6.03 3.42 -9.20
CA PHE A 483 6.82 2.87 -8.09
C PHE A 483 6.86 1.34 -8.15
N CYS A 484 5.85 0.67 -8.69
CA CYS A 484 5.93 -0.76 -9.01
C CYS A 484 6.99 -1.03 -10.07
N TRP A 485 7.09 -0.19 -11.11
CA TRP A 485 8.16 -0.29 -12.11
C TRP A 485 9.56 -0.02 -11.53
N ILE A 486 9.73 1.04 -10.73
CA ILE A 486 10.99 1.31 -9.99
C ILE A 486 11.35 0.10 -9.11
N THR A 487 10.37 -0.44 -8.38
CA THR A 487 10.58 -1.55 -7.45
C THR A 487 10.94 -2.84 -8.15
N ALA A 488 10.24 -3.20 -9.23
CA ALA A 488 10.60 -4.34 -10.07
C ALA A 488 12.00 -4.19 -10.64
N THR A 489 12.35 -3.01 -11.19
CA THR A 489 13.67 -2.72 -11.77
C THR A 489 14.81 -2.87 -10.74
N VAL A 490 14.59 -2.44 -9.50
CA VAL A 490 15.57 -2.56 -8.41
C VAL A 490 15.72 -4.01 -7.94
N LEU A 491 14.61 -4.69 -7.62
CA LEU A 491 14.66 -6.06 -7.10
C LEU A 491 15.18 -7.04 -8.17
N GLU A 492 14.90 -6.77 -9.45
CA GLU A 492 15.43 -7.55 -10.58
C GLU A 492 16.96 -7.46 -10.71
N ASP A 493 17.60 -6.33 -10.41
CA ASP A 493 19.08 -6.21 -10.39
C ASP A 493 19.68 -6.81 -9.11
N VAL A 494 19.10 -6.51 -7.95
CA VAL A 494 19.59 -6.98 -6.64
C VAL A 494 19.58 -8.51 -6.56
N MET A 495 18.52 -9.17 -7.04
CA MET A 495 18.42 -10.63 -7.05
C MET A 495 19.28 -11.31 -8.12
N LYS A 496 19.81 -10.56 -9.11
CA LYS A 496 20.76 -11.10 -10.11
C LYS A 496 22.22 -10.98 -9.67
N SER A 497 22.55 -10.06 -8.77
CA SER A 497 23.88 -10.01 -8.17
C SER A 497 24.08 -11.18 -7.20
N THR A 498 25.09 -12.01 -7.42
CA THR A 498 25.36 -13.23 -6.63
C THR A 498 25.87 -12.98 -5.21
N ASP A 499 25.95 -11.73 -4.76
CA ASP A 499 26.18 -11.42 -3.35
C ASP A 499 24.88 -11.68 -2.56
N THR A 500 24.97 -12.35 -1.41
CA THR A 500 23.84 -12.55 -0.49
C THR A 500 23.47 -11.26 0.26
N ARG A 501 23.02 -10.23 -0.46
CA ARG A 501 22.57 -8.95 0.09
C ARG A 501 21.11 -9.06 0.53
N GLN A 502 20.78 -8.40 1.64
CA GLN A 502 19.38 -8.27 2.07
C GLN A 502 18.64 -7.38 1.06
N LEU A 503 17.35 -7.67 0.82
CA LEU A 503 16.51 -6.83 -0.02
C LEU A 503 16.31 -5.46 0.64
N PRO A 504 16.24 -4.34 -0.13
CA PRO A 504 16.18 -3.00 0.43
C PRO A 504 14.97 -2.76 1.34
N LYS A 505 15.19 -2.25 2.56
CA LYS A 505 14.14 -2.07 3.60
C LYS A 505 13.64 -0.64 3.70
N THR A 506 14.51 0.35 3.50
CA THR A 506 14.10 1.76 3.47
C THR A 506 13.79 2.23 2.05
N LEU A 507 12.96 3.26 1.93
CA LEU A 507 12.68 3.88 0.63
C LEU A 507 13.94 4.57 0.07
N THR A 508 14.82 5.04 0.95
CA THR A 508 16.13 5.59 0.59
C THR A 508 17.05 4.53 0.00
N GLU A 509 17.14 3.32 0.57
CA GLU A 509 17.88 2.20 -0.05
C GLU A 509 17.33 1.88 -1.45
N MET A 510 16.01 1.78 -1.61
CA MET A 510 15.37 1.53 -2.90
C MET A 510 15.77 2.58 -3.95
N TYR A 511 15.81 3.86 -3.59
CA TYR A 511 16.20 4.94 -4.51
C TYR A 511 17.71 5.00 -4.76
N ILE A 512 18.54 4.64 -3.79
CA ILE A 512 19.99 4.45 -3.97
C ILE A 512 20.27 3.31 -4.96
N HIS A 513 19.63 2.16 -4.77
CA HIS A 513 19.76 1.03 -5.69
C HIS A 513 19.23 1.38 -7.08
N PHE A 514 18.11 2.09 -7.19
CA PHE A 514 17.60 2.58 -8.48
C PHE A 514 18.63 3.45 -9.21
N LEU A 515 19.24 4.42 -8.52
CA LEU A 515 20.29 5.27 -9.10
C LEU A 515 21.53 4.46 -9.55
N VAL A 516 21.94 3.45 -8.77
CA VAL A 516 23.03 2.53 -9.13
C VAL A 516 22.68 1.71 -10.37
N VAL A 517 21.45 1.19 -10.48
CA VAL A 517 20.98 0.46 -11.67
C VAL A 517 21.01 1.35 -12.92
N GLN A 518 20.51 2.58 -12.83
CA GLN A 518 20.53 3.49 -13.98
C GLN A 518 21.96 3.88 -14.39
N ALA A 519 22.88 4.05 -13.44
CA ALA A 519 24.31 4.26 -13.73
C ALA A 519 24.96 3.04 -14.40
N LYS A 520 24.70 1.81 -13.93
CA LYS A 520 25.13 0.55 -14.61
C LYS A 520 24.64 0.52 -16.05
N LEU A 521 23.33 0.70 -16.25
CA LEU A 521 22.67 0.61 -17.57
C LEU A 521 23.24 1.62 -18.57
N LYS A 522 23.48 2.87 -18.14
CA LYS A 522 24.15 3.89 -18.97
C LYS A 522 25.56 3.47 -19.35
N ASN A 523 26.38 3.03 -18.39
CA ASN A 523 27.78 2.69 -18.65
C ASN A 523 27.92 1.49 -19.60
N VAL A 524 27.02 0.51 -19.52
CA VAL A 524 26.98 -0.64 -20.44
C VAL A 524 26.53 -0.22 -21.85
N LYS A 525 25.47 0.58 -21.98
CA LYS A 525 24.89 0.91 -23.28
C LYS A 525 25.64 1.99 -24.07
N TYR A 526 26.21 2.99 -23.39
CA TYR A 526 26.77 4.18 -24.05
C TYR A 526 28.29 4.31 -23.88
N ASP A 527 28.87 3.87 -22.75
CA ASP A 527 30.31 3.93 -22.52
C ASP A 527 31.05 2.63 -22.93
N GLY A 528 30.31 1.59 -23.35
CA GLY A 528 30.85 0.29 -23.76
C GLY A 528 31.57 -0.49 -22.67
N ARG A 529 31.35 -0.16 -21.39
CA ARG A 529 32.05 -0.79 -20.26
C ARG A 529 31.35 -2.07 -19.79
N SER A 530 32.12 -3.04 -19.31
CA SER A 530 31.55 -4.25 -18.70
C SER A 530 30.84 -3.95 -17.37
N GLU A 531 29.82 -4.76 -17.07
CA GLU A 531 28.94 -4.62 -15.90
C GLU A 531 29.69 -4.88 -14.56
N ALA A 532 30.94 -5.35 -14.62
CA ALA A 532 31.84 -5.61 -13.48
C ALA A 532 32.69 -4.40 -13.03
N HIS A 533 32.64 -3.27 -13.75
CA HIS A 533 33.33 -2.04 -13.33
C HIS A 533 32.45 -1.19 -12.39
N SER A 534 33.09 -0.33 -11.59
CA SER A 534 32.37 0.62 -10.73
C SER A 534 31.38 1.48 -11.53
N PRO A 535 30.12 1.66 -11.07
CA PRO A 535 29.13 2.49 -11.77
C PRO A 535 29.53 3.98 -11.81
N TRP A 536 30.39 4.42 -10.89
CA TRP A 536 30.75 5.83 -10.72
C TRP A 536 31.98 6.24 -11.55
N SER A 537 31.81 6.34 -12.87
CA SER A 537 32.80 7.03 -13.73
C SER A 537 32.90 8.52 -13.38
N PRO A 538 34.00 9.24 -13.71
CA PRO A 538 34.11 10.68 -13.48
C PRO A 538 33.01 11.48 -14.18
N GLU A 539 32.63 11.05 -15.39
CA GLU A 539 31.61 11.67 -16.23
C GLU A 539 30.21 11.45 -15.65
N THR A 540 29.92 10.20 -15.28
CA THR A 540 28.67 9.80 -14.60
C THR A 540 28.52 10.50 -13.24
N ARG A 541 29.59 10.58 -12.43
CA ARG A 541 29.59 11.33 -11.16
C ARG A 541 29.20 12.80 -11.38
N LYS A 542 29.91 13.50 -12.26
CA LYS A 542 29.66 14.92 -12.56
C LYS A 542 28.22 15.15 -13.03
N MET A 543 27.66 14.23 -13.82
CA MET A 543 26.28 14.37 -14.31
C MET A 543 25.25 14.22 -13.19
N ILE A 544 25.41 13.25 -12.28
CA ILE A 544 24.52 13.11 -11.12
C ILE A 544 24.64 14.32 -10.18
N GLU A 545 25.84 14.88 -10.00
CA GLU A 545 26.06 16.10 -9.21
C GLU A 545 25.32 17.31 -9.79
N SER A 546 25.38 17.52 -11.11
CA SER A 546 24.62 18.58 -11.80
C SER A 546 23.11 18.33 -11.87
N LEU A 547 22.66 17.08 -12.04
CA LEU A 547 21.24 16.72 -11.99
C LEU A 547 20.65 16.93 -10.59
N GLY A 548 21.41 16.62 -9.53
CA GLY A 548 21.02 16.91 -8.16
C GLY A 548 20.94 18.42 -7.86
N LYS A 549 21.85 19.23 -8.42
CA LYS A 549 21.77 20.69 -8.35
C LYS A 549 20.47 21.20 -9.00
N LEU A 550 20.21 20.77 -10.25
CA LEU A 550 19.00 21.12 -10.99
C LEU A 550 17.74 20.71 -10.21
N ALA A 551 17.71 19.48 -9.69
CA ALA A 551 16.60 18.96 -8.91
C ALA A 551 16.29 19.83 -7.69
N PHE A 552 17.31 20.21 -6.91
CA PHE A 552 17.15 21.06 -5.72
C PHE A 552 16.70 22.48 -6.05
N GLU A 553 17.35 23.15 -7.02
CA GLU A 553 17.01 24.52 -7.39
C GLU A 553 15.59 24.61 -7.98
N GLN A 554 15.17 23.63 -8.78
CA GLN A 554 13.83 23.62 -9.37
C GLN A 554 12.75 23.15 -8.38
N LEU A 555 13.08 22.26 -7.43
CA LEU A 555 12.18 21.89 -6.32
C LEU A 555 11.85 23.13 -5.47
N LYS A 556 12.85 23.98 -5.14
CA LYS A 556 12.62 25.25 -4.43
C LYS A 556 11.87 26.31 -5.26
N LYS A 557 11.90 26.22 -6.60
CA LYS A 557 11.07 27.04 -7.51
C LYS A 557 9.65 26.48 -7.70
N GLY A 558 9.36 25.25 -7.28
CA GLY A 558 8.10 24.54 -7.55
C GLY A 558 7.96 24.00 -8.99
N ASN A 559 9.07 23.91 -9.73
CA ASN A 559 9.08 23.55 -11.14
C ASN A 559 9.26 22.04 -11.36
N LEU A 560 8.47 21.47 -12.28
CA LEU A 560 8.51 20.06 -12.71
C LEU A 560 9.01 19.86 -14.15
N ILE A 561 9.12 20.95 -14.94
CA ILE A 561 9.56 20.95 -16.33
C ILE A 561 10.65 22.02 -16.47
N PHE A 562 11.75 21.65 -17.12
CA PHE A 562 12.97 22.44 -17.24
C PHE A 562 13.26 22.76 -18.71
N TYR A 563 13.87 23.91 -18.95
CA TYR A 563 14.29 24.37 -20.28
C TYR A 563 15.81 24.25 -20.42
N GLU A 564 16.30 24.35 -21.65
CA GLU A 564 17.73 24.37 -21.98
C GLU A 564 18.55 25.40 -21.16
N SER A 565 17.93 26.53 -20.80
CA SER A 565 18.49 27.54 -19.90
C SER A 565 18.72 27.02 -18.47
N ASP A 566 17.80 26.22 -17.92
CA ASP A 566 17.94 25.66 -16.56
C ASP A 566 19.05 24.59 -16.52
N LEU A 567 19.19 23.80 -17.59
CA LEU A 567 20.25 22.79 -17.72
C LEU A 567 21.63 23.45 -17.81
N THR A 568 21.76 24.51 -18.62
CA THR A 568 23.02 25.25 -18.78
C THR A 568 23.40 26.04 -17.52
N GLU A 569 22.44 26.60 -16.76
CA GLU A 569 22.67 27.16 -15.40
C GLU A 569 23.17 26.10 -14.39
N CYS A 570 22.90 24.82 -14.63
CA CYS A 570 23.38 23.70 -13.83
C CYS A 570 24.65 23.02 -14.39
N GLY A 571 25.21 23.54 -15.50
CA GLY A 571 26.40 22.99 -16.16
C GLY A 571 26.17 21.64 -16.83
N ILE A 572 24.91 21.30 -17.15
CA ILE A 572 24.51 20.08 -17.86
C ILE A 572 24.65 20.31 -19.36
N ASP A 573 25.39 19.44 -20.04
CA ASP A 573 25.37 19.37 -21.50
C ASP A 573 24.10 18.65 -21.99
N ILE A 574 23.49 19.21 -23.04
CA ILE A 574 22.22 18.77 -23.63
C ILE A 574 22.37 17.37 -24.24
N SER A 575 23.48 17.08 -24.92
CA SER A 575 23.69 15.76 -25.53
C SER A 575 23.80 14.68 -24.45
N SER A 576 24.54 14.99 -23.38
CA SER A 576 24.72 14.17 -22.19
C SER A 576 23.43 13.91 -21.42
N ALA A 577 22.54 14.91 -21.33
CA ALA A 577 21.27 14.81 -20.61
C ALA A 577 20.31 13.76 -21.21
N SER A 578 20.28 13.66 -22.55
CA SER A 578 19.42 12.71 -23.28
C SER A 578 19.71 11.23 -22.97
N VAL A 579 20.92 10.93 -22.48
CA VAL A 579 21.43 9.58 -22.21
C VAL A 579 20.76 8.94 -20.98
N TYR A 580 20.27 9.75 -20.04
CA TYR A 580 19.79 9.29 -18.72
C TYR A 580 18.27 9.04 -18.66
N SER A 581 17.67 8.52 -19.75
CA SER A 581 16.21 8.34 -19.89
C SER A 581 15.53 7.33 -18.94
N GLY A 582 16.26 6.82 -17.94
CA GLY A 582 15.74 6.07 -16.79
C GLY A 582 15.74 6.86 -15.47
N VAL A 583 16.11 8.15 -15.51
CA VAL A 583 16.08 9.11 -14.39
C VAL A 583 15.48 10.45 -14.84
N PHE A 584 15.95 10.93 -15.99
CA PHE A 584 15.71 12.25 -16.54
C PHE A 584 15.36 12.13 -18.03
N THR A 585 14.20 12.64 -18.43
CA THR A 585 13.62 12.42 -19.76
C THR A 585 13.45 13.72 -20.53
N GLU A 586 13.96 13.74 -21.76
CA GLU A 586 13.58 14.75 -22.77
C GLU A 586 12.13 14.50 -23.19
N VAL A 587 11.28 15.53 -23.12
CA VAL A 587 9.83 15.41 -23.25
C VAL A 587 9.38 15.33 -24.71
N PHE A 588 10.23 15.81 -25.64
CA PHE A 588 9.94 15.87 -27.06
C PHE A 588 10.89 14.96 -27.83
N LYS A 589 10.34 13.96 -28.52
CA LYS A 589 11.06 13.17 -29.52
C LYS A 589 10.82 13.81 -30.89
N GLU A 590 11.89 14.07 -31.63
CA GLU A 590 11.85 14.88 -32.84
C GLU A 590 11.30 14.11 -34.05
N GLU A 591 10.06 14.42 -34.46
CA GLU A 591 9.52 14.01 -35.76
C GLU A 591 8.97 15.22 -36.53
N ARG A 592 9.72 15.60 -37.58
CA ARG A 592 9.36 16.54 -38.66
C ARG A 592 9.05 18.01 -38.30
N GLY A 593 10.10 18.77 -37.95
CA GLY A 593 10.37 20.02 -38.70
C GLY A 593 10.41 21.35 -37.93
N LEU A 594 11.63 21.90 -37.84
CA LEU A 594 11.98 23.31 -37.60
C LEU A 594 11.64 23.91 -36.22
N TYR A 595 12.68 23.95 -35.36
CA TYR A 595 12.85 24.75 -34.14
C TYR A 595 11.80 24.59 -33.02
N GLN A 596 12.22 23.94 -31.94
CA GLN A 596 11.53 23.91 -30.64
C GLN A 596 12.58 23.96 -29.52
N ASP A 597 12.31 24.66 -28.41
CA ASP A 597 13.16 24.58 -27.22
C ASP A 597 13.10 23.16 -26.65
N LYS A 598 14.26 22.54 -26.42
CA LYS A 598 14.31 21.24 -25.74
C LYS A 598 13.86 21.40 -24.29
N ARG A 599 12.98 20.49 -23.84
CA ARG A 599 12.41 20.49 -22.48
C ARG A 599 12.54 19.13 -21.84
N PHE A 600 12.78 19.15 -20.53
CA PHE A 600 13.16 17.98 -19.75
C PHE A 600 12.35 17.92 -18.46
N CYS A 601 12.19 16.71 -17.91
CA CYS A 601 11.65 16.48 -16.57
C CYS A 601 12.32 15.25 -15.95
N PHE A 602 12.18 15.08 -14.64
CA PHE A 602 12.43 13.79 -14.00
C PHE A 602 11.23 12.86 -14.23
N ILE A 603 11.46 11.55 -14.32
CA ILE A 603 10.40 10.56 -14.57
C ILE A 603 9.28 10.62 -13.53
N HIS A 604 9.63 10.97 -12.28
CA HIS A 604 8.67 11.22 -11.21
C HIS A 604 9.20 12.27 -10.22
N LEU A 605 8.30 12.97 -9.52
CA LEU A 605 8.66 13.99 -8.52
C LEU A 605 9.55 13.42 -7.40
N SER A 606 9.28 12.19 -6.97
CA SER A 606 10.13 11.49 -5.99
C SER A 606 11.60 11.31 -6.43
N VAL A 607 11.86 11.21 -7.74
CA VAL A 607 13.24 11.15 -8.28
C VAL A 607 13.92 12.52 -8.18
N GLN A 608 13.16 13.60 -8.39
CA GLN A 608 13.61 14.98 -8.17
C GLN A 608 13.88 15.23 -6.68
N GLU A 609 12.98 14.84 -5.78
CA GLU A 609 13.18 14.96 -4.33
C GLU A 609 14.38 14.16 -3.81
N PHE A 610 14.58 12.93 -4.30
CA PHE A 610 15.75 12.11 -3.94
C PHE A 610 17.06 12.75 -4.41
N LEU A 611 17.14 13.19 -5.67
CA LEU A 611 18.35 13.83 -6.20
C LEU A 611 18.62 15.19 -5.54
N ALA A 612 17.59 15.93 -5.16
CA ALA A 612 17.70 17.15 -4.38
C ALA A 612 18.26 16.86 -2.96
N ALA A 613 17.75 15.83 -2.28
CA ALA A 613 18.23 15.40 -0.97
C ALA A 613 19.69 14.94 -1.02
N LEU A 614 20.05 14.16 -2.06
CA LEU A 614 21.41 13.73 -2.33
C LEU A 614 22.35 14.92 -2.55
N HIS A 615 21.94 15.93 -3.34
CA HIS A 615 22.73 17.14 -3.56
C HIS A 615 22.94 17.95 -2.27
N VAL A 616 21.90 18.14 -1.46
CA VAL A 616 21.99 18.86 -0.18
C VAL A 616 22.93 18.11 0.79
N HIS A 617 22.78 16.79 0.91
CA HIS A 617 23.67 15.97 1.73
C HIS A 617 25.12 16.04 1.25
N GLN A 618 25.37 15.76 -0.03
CA GLN A 618 26.71 15.69 -0.61
C GLN A 618 27.43 17.06 -0.58
N THR A 619 26.70 18.15 -0.83
CA THR A 619 27.23 19.53 -0.71
C THR A 619 27.60 19.83 0.74
N PHE A 620 26.74 19.49 1.70
CA PHE A 620 27.02 19.71 3.12
C PHE A 620 28.24 18.90 3.61
N ILE A 621 28.34 17.61 3.25
CA ILE A 621 29.51 16.78 3.62
C ILE A 621 30.80 17.28 2.97
N ASN A 622 30.77 17.75 1.72
CA ASN A 622 31.95 18.26 1.03
C ASN A 622 32.38 19.69 1.46
N THR A 623 31.46 20.55 1.91
CA THR A 623 31.73 21.99 2.12
C THR A 623 31.39 22.54 3.51
N GLY A 624 30.50 21.89 4.25
CA GLY A 624 29.91 22.39 5.50
C GLY A 624 28.78 23.43 5.33
N VAL A 625 28.36 23.73 4.09
CA VAL A 625 27.33 24.73 3.80
C VAL A 625 25.93 24.13 3.86
N ASN A 626 25.05 24.71 4.69
CA ASN A 626 23.64 24.32 4.78
C ASN A 626 22.79 25.07 3.73
N LEU A 627 22.50 24.41 2.60
CA LEU A 627 21.68 24.93 1.49
C LEU A 627 20.21 25.21 1.85
N LEU A 628 19.71 24.66 2.96
CA LEU A 628 18.33 24.88 3.43
C LEU A 628 18.16 26.21 4.16
N SER A 629 19.25 26.78 4.69
CA SER A 629 19.19 27.99 5.53
C SER A 629 18.91 29.27 4.72
N GLU A 630 17.87 30.01 5.12
CA GLU A 630 17.42 31.24 4.40
C GLU A 630 18.30 32.47 4.65
N ARG A 631 19.20 32.44 5.64
CA ARG A 631 20.07 33.57 5.98
C ARG A 631 21.15 33.77 4.91
N THR A 632 20.84 34.58 3.90
CA THR A 632 21.72 34.99 2.79
C THR A 632 22.87 35.94 3.16
N SER A 633 23.19 36.14 4.45
CA SER A 633 24.36 36.93 4.84
C SER A 633 25.67 36.21 4.49
N VAL A 634 26.71 36.97 4.12
CA VAL A 634 28.03 36.38 3.78
C VAL A 634 28.63 35.61 4.98
N TRP A 635 28.28 36.03 6.21
CA TRP A 635 28.77 35.44 7.46
C TRP A 635 28.20 34.03 7.75
N SER A 636 26.96 33.72 7.35
CA SER A 636 26.36 32.39 7.58
C SER A 636 27.03 31.32 6.72
N LYS A 637 27.40 31.68 5.48
CA LYS A 637 28.10 30.81 4.52
C LYS A 637 29.53 30.45 4.96
N LEU A 638 30.10 31.19 5.92
CA LEU A 638 31.46 31.00 6.44
C LEU A 638 31.52 30.22 7.76
N SER A 639 30.41 30.08 8.49
CA SER A 639 30.37 29.25 9.70
C SER A 639 30.11 27.78 9.37
N LYS A 640 31.01 26.87 9.77
CA LYS A 640 30.78 25.43 9.71
C LYS A 640 29.64 25.03 10.67
N VAL A 641 28.46 24.80 10.12
CA VAL A 641 27.27 24.32 10.82
C VAL A 641 27.50 22.86 11.26
N LYS A 642 27.00 22.45 12.43
CA LYS A 642 27.12 21.04 12.88
C LYS A 642 26.17 20.14 12.08
N PRO A 643 26.54 18.88 11.75
CA PRO A 643 25.68 17.96 11.00
C PRO A 643 24.26 17.83 11.55
N VAL A 644 24.10 17.71 12.87
CA VAL A 644 22.79 17.67 13.55
C VAL A 644 21.90 18.86 13.18
N GLN A 645 22.48 20.07 13.03
CA GLN A 645 21.72 21.28 12.73
C GLN A 645 21.19 21.32 11.29
N LEU A 646 21.82 20.63 10.33
CA LEU A 646 21.26 20.46 8.98
C LEU A 646 19.93 19.69 9.07
N TYR A 647 19.96 18.52 9.69
CA TYR A 647 18.81 17.63 9.78
C TYR A 647 17.69 18.22 10.62
N GLN A 648 18.01 18.91 11.73
CA GLN A 648 17.03 19.67 12.50
C GLN A 648 16.36 20.78 11.67
N THR A 649 17.14 21.54 10.87
CA THR A 649 16.57 22.56 9.95
C THR A 649 15.62 21.93 8.93
N ALA A 650 15.97 20.75 8.40
CA ALA A 650 15.12 20.04 7.43
C ALA A 650 13.81 19.54 8.06
N VAL A 651 13.86 18.99 9.28
CA VAL A 651 12.68 18.57 10.05
C VAL A 651 11.74 19.76 10.29
N ASP A 652 12.28 20.90 10.73
CA ASP A 652 11.48 22.10 11.00
C ASP A 652 10.85 22.67 9.71
N GLN A 653 11.57 22.67 8.58
CA GLN A 653 11.02 23.13 7.29
C GLN A 653 9.95 22.20 6.73
N ALA A 654 10.09 20.88 6.86
CA ALA A 654 9.04 19.94 6.45
C ALA A 654 7.78 20.10 7.31
N LEU A 655 7.92 20.31 8.62
CA LEU A 655 6.78 20.58 9.50
C LEU A 655 6.09 21.92 9.20
N GLN A 656 6.85 22.94 8.78
CA GLN A 656 6.31 24.22 8.31
C GLN A 656 5.64 24.13 6.93
N SER A 657 5.97 23.13 6.11
CA SER A 657 5.32 22.90 4.81
C SER A 657 3.81 22.63 5.00
N PRO A 658 2.92 23.44 4.38
CA PRO A 658 1.48 23.24 4.55
C PRO A 658 1.02 21.96 3.85
N ASN A 659 1.39 21.78 2.58
CA ASN A 659 0.99 20.64 1.74
C ASN A 659 1.95 19.43 1.80
N GLY A 660 3.13 19.56 2.41
CA GLY A 660 4.07 18.44 2.56
C GLY A 660 4.99 18.18 1.37
N HIS A 661 5.23 19.18 0.53
CA HIS A 661 6.17 19.08 -0.62
C HIS A 661 7.66 18.89 -0.23
N LEU A 662 7.96 18.74 1.07
CA LEU A 662 9.28 18.39 1.60
C LEU A 662 9.25 17.08 2.40
N ASP A 663 8.10 16.41 2.49
CA ASP A 663 7.93 15.23 3.36
C ASP A 663 8.77 14.05 2.87
N LEU A 664 8.85 13.83 1.54
CA LEU A 664 9.65 12.75 0.95
C LEU A 664 11.13 13.16 0.79
N PHE A 665 11.40 14.42 0.41
CA PHE A 665 12.74 15.03 0.50
C PHE A 665 13.38 14.83 1.89
N LEU A 666 12.63 15.03 2.98
CA LEU A 666 13.12 14.83 4.34
C LEU A 666 13.46 13.36 4.62
N ARG A 667 12.57 12.43 4.25
CA ARG A 667 12.79 10.97 4.37
C ARG A 667 14.12 10.58 3.71
N PHE A 668 14.34 10.99 2.47
CA PHE A 668 15.59 10.73 1.74
C PHE A 668 16.82 11.39 2.38
N LEU A 669 16.72 12.65 2.81
CA LEU A 669 17.84 13.38 3.42
C LEU A 669 18.30 12.76 4.74
N LEU A 670 17.36 12.17 5.50
CA LEU A 670 17.64 11.43 6.73
C LEU A 670 18.18 10.03 6.46
N GLY A 671 17.59 9.27 5.51
CA GLY A 671 18.14 7.96 5.14
C GLY A 671 19.58 8.05 4.61
N LEU A 672 19.92 9.13 3.89
CA LEU A 672 21.29 9.40 3.46
C LEU A 672 22.27 9.72 4.60
N SER A 673 21.79 10.05 5.81
CA SER A 673 22.65 10.25 6.98
C SER A 673 23.15 8.94 7.60
N LEU A 674 22.57 7.79 7.21
CA LEU A 674 23.03 6.46 7.63
C LEU A 674 24.32 6.04 6.89
N GLN A 675 25.23 5.40 7.63
CA GLN A 675 26.51 4.93 7.07
C GLN A 675 26.34 3.72 6.15
N THR A 676 25.31 2.89 6.38
CA THR A 676 24.83 1.82 5.49
C THR A 676 24.56 2.38 4.09
N ASN A 677 23.70 3.38 4.01
CA ASN A 677 23.33 4.07 2.75
C ASN A 677 24.50 4.81 2.09
N GLN A 678 25.39 5.45 2.86
CA GLN A 678 26.62 6.04 2.32
C GLN A 678 27.58 4.99 1.72
N SER A 679 27.58 3.75 2.23
CA SER A 679 28.41 2.67 1.68
C SER A 679 27.91 2.13 0.34
N LEU A 680 26.59 2.12 0.11
CA LEU A 680 25.99 1.79 -1.19
C LEU A 680 26.34 2.82 -2.28
N LEU A 681 26.52 4.09 -1.89
CA LEU A 681 26.98 5.19 -2.75
C LEU A 681 28.52 5.37 -2.74
N HIS A 682 29.30 4.36 -2.34
CA HIS A 682 30.75 4.45 -2.26
C HIS A 682 31.38 4.78 -3.62
N GLY A 683 31.93 6.00 -3.73
CA GLY A 683 32.49 6.55 -4.97
C GLY A 683 31.70 7.74 -5.55
N LEU A 684 30.48 7.98 -5.09
CA LEU A 684 29.72 9.23 -5.31
C LEU A 684 29.71 10.09 -4.03
N VAL A 685 29.48 9.47 -2.88
CA VAL A 685 29.52 10.10 -1.55
C VAL A 685 30.79 9.65 -0.81
N LYS A 686 31.36 10.53 0.01
CA LYS A 686 32.47 10.20 0.93
C LYS A 686 31.91 9.67 2.25
N PRO A 687 32.28 8.46 2.72
CA PRO A 687 31.79 7.93 3.99
C PRO A 687 32.15 8.84 5.17
N THR A 688 31.18 9.15 6.04
CA THR A 688 31.37 10.06 7.17
C THR A 688 31.54 9.30 8.48
N GLY A 689 32.75 9.34 9.07
CA GLY A 689 33.11 8.57 10.28
C GLY A 689 32.49 9.03 11.62
N SER A 690 31.44 9.85 11.61
CA SER A 690 30.81 10.44 12.80
C SER A 690 29.28 10.53 12.73
N SER A 691 28.66 9.72 11.86
CA SER A 691 27.21 9.70 11.61
C SER A 691 26.39 9.24 12.81
N SER A 692 26.80 8.19 13.53
CA SER A 692 25.97 7.55 14.57
C SER A 692 25.49 8.52 15.67
N GLU A 693 26.40 9.28 16.31
CA GLU A 693 26.05 10.30 17.32
C GLU A 693 25.16 11.43 16.76
N THR A 694 25.37 11.78 15.48
CA THR A 694 24.57 12.78 14.77
C THR A 694 23.13 12.28 14.55
N ASN A 695 23.00 11.02 14.13
CA ASN A 695 21.72 10.40 13.82
C ASN A 695 20.91 10.17 15.11
N GLN A 696 21.55 9.71 16.19
CA GLN A 696 20.90 9.53 17.49
C GLN A 696 20.32 10.86 18.04
N LYS A 697 21.07 11.97 17.92
CA LYS A 697 20.58 13.31 18.31
C LYS A 697 19.49 13.85 17.38
N THR A 698 19.44 13.38 16.14
CA THR A 698 18.36 13.70 15.20
C THR A 698 17.10 12.89 15.51
N VAL A 699 17.25 11.60 15.85
CA VAL A 699 16.17 10.73 16.37
C VAL A 699 15.55 11.32 17.63
N GLU A 700 16.35 11.74 18.62
CA GLU A 700 15.87 12.43 19.83
C GLU A 700 15.09 13.71 19.50
N TYR A 701 15.52 14.49 18.50
CA TYR A 701 14.80 15.68 18.05
C TYR A 701 13.46 15.34 17.38
N ILE A 702 13.42 14.31 16.53
CA ILE A 702 12.20 13.84 15.87
C ILE A 702 11.20 13.31 16.90
N LYS A 703 11.67 12.52 17.89
CA LYS A 703 10.86 12.07 19.04
C LYS A 703 10.25 13.24 19.82
N LYS A 704 11.05 14.27 20.09
CA LYS A 704 10.57 15.52 20.71
C LYS A 704 9.50 16.21 19.84
N LYS A 705 9.69 16.28 18.52
CA LYS A 705 8.71 16.87 17.58
C LYS A 705 7.40 16.09 17.48
N ILE A 706 7.43 14.77 17.61
CA ILE A 706 6.22 13.94 17.72
C ILE A 706 5.50 14.24 19.04
N SER A 707 6.22 14.42 20.16
CA SER A 707 5.62 14.77 21.46
C SER A 707 5.05 16.20 21.54
N GLU A 708 5.51 17.13 20.70
CA GLU A 708 5.02 18.52 20.60
C GLU A 708 3.61 18.65 19.97
N ASN A 709 2.85 17.55 19.84
CA ASN A 709 1.46 17.47 19.36
C ASN A 709 1.23 18.10 17.97
N VAL A 710 2.01 17.63 16.98
CA VAL A 710 1.74 17.93 15.56
C VAL A 710 0.56 17.11 15.01
N SER A 711 0.02 17.49 13.84
CA SER A 711 -1.10 16.78 13.21
C SER A 711 -0.78 15.32 12.86
N ALA A 712 -1.79 14.50 12.54
CA ALA A 712 -1.61 13.06 12.36
C ALA A 712 -0.72 12.74 11.15
N GLU A 713 -0.86 13.52 10.08
CA GLU A 713 -0.11 13.40 8.82
C GLU A 713 1.36 13.78 9.06
N ARG A 714 1.60 14.87 9.80
CA ARG A 714 2.94 15.30 10.22
C ARG A 714 3.60 14.28 11.15
N SER A 715 2.84 13.75 12.12
CA SER A 715 3.31 12.68 13.02
C SER A 715 3.75 11.48 12.21
N ILE A 716 2.90 10.98 11.31
CA ILE A 716 3.22 9.80 10.49
C ILE A 716 4.40 10.07 9.55
N ASN A 717 4.54 11.27 8.98
CA ASN A 717 5.75 11.63 8.22
C ASN A 717 7.01 11.56 9.10
N LEU A 718 6.97 12.06 10.33
CA LEU A 718 8.08 11.94 11.28
C LEU A 718 8.38 10.49 11.68
N PHE A 719 7.36 9.62 11.76
CA PHE A 719 7.57 8.18 11.97
C PHE A 719 8.17 7.48 10.75
N HIS A 720 7.77 7.82 9.52
CA HIS A 720 8.49 7.38 8.33
C HIS A 720 9.96 7.85 8.36
N CYS A 721 10.23 9.07 8.82
CA CYS A 721 11.60 9.57 9.01
C CYS A 721 12.41 8.79 10.08
N LEU A 722 11.77 8.22 11.09
CA LEU A 722 12.44 7.30 12.04
C LEU A 722 12.72 5.93 11.41
N ASN A 723 11.80 5.40 10.60
CA ASN A 723 12.02 4.16 9.85
C ASN A 723 13.17 4.29 8.85
N GLU A 724 13.28 5.42 8.14
CA GLU A 724 14.43 5.71 7.25
C GLU A 724 15.75 5.93 8.01
N LEU A 725 15.70 6.11 9.35
CA LEU A 725 16.86 6.15 10.25
C LEU A 725 17.09 4.80 10.98
N GLU A 726 16.38 3.74 10.59
CA GLU A 726 16.37 2.41 11.22
C GLU A 726 15.93 2.41 12.72
N ASP A 727 15.31 3.50 13.23
CA ASP A 727 14.90 3.61 14.65
C ASP A 727 13.46 3.13 14.92
N GLY A 728 13.29 1.82 15.09
CA GLY A 728 12.04 1.25 15.60
C GLY A 728 11.73 1.61 17.07
N SER A 729 12.72 2.11 17.83
CA SER A 729 12.63 2.17 19.29
C SER A 729 11.59 3.14 19.85
N LEU A 730 11.02 4.06 19.05
CA LEU A 730 9.89 4.88 19.51
C LEU A 730 8.64 4.04 19.81
N VAL A 731 8.40 2.97 19.05
CA VAL A 731 7.25 2.07 19.30
C VAL A 731 7.46 1.29 20.59
N ASP A 732 8.66 0.75 20.80
CA ASP A 732 9.03 0.03 22.02
C ASP A 732 9.01 0.97 23.25
N GLN A 733 9.42 2.23 23.10
CA GLN A 733 9.33 3.28 24.13
C GLN A 733 7.88 3.60 24.50
N ILE A 734 7.02 3.89 23.52
CA ILE A 734 5.58 4.16 23.77
C ILE A 734 4.91 2.94 24.43
N GLN A 735 5.21 1.72 23.98
CA GLN A 735 4.74 0.51 24.65
C GLN A 735 5.25 0.42 26.09
N GLN A 736 6.55 0.63 26.34
CA GLN A 736 7.13 0.56 27.68
C GLN A 736 6.55 1.62 28.63
N ASP A 737 6.31 2.84 28.16
CA ASP A 737 5.76 3.94 28.97
C ASP A 737 4.27 3.74 29.28
N LEU A 738 3.50 3.16 28.35
CA LEU A 738 2.11 2.72 28.58
C LEU A 738 2.05 1.53 29.55
N ARG A 739 2.90 0.51 29.38
CA ARG A 739 2.98 -0.67 30.28
C ARG A 739 3.41 -0.31 31.70
N SER A 740 4.29 0.67 31.86
CA SER A 740 4.76 1.14 33.16
C SER A 740 3.82 2.15 33.82
N GLY A 741 2.87 2.73 33.08
CA GLY A 741 1.96 3.77 33.56
C GLY A 741 2.66 5.12 33.78
N HIS A 742 3.80 5.37 33.12
CA HIS A 742 4.50 6.65 33.16
C HIS A 742 3.85 7.69 32.24
N LEU A 743 3.32 7.26 31.09
CA LEU A 743 2.44 8.06 30.23
C LEU A 743 0.98 7.77 30.60
N SER A 744 0.17 8.83 30.84
CA SER A 744 -1.28 8.67 30.95
C SER A 744 -1.92 8.59 29.57
N THR A 745 -3.05 7.90 29.45
CA THR A 745 -3.80 7.78 28.18
C THR A 745 -4.31 9.13 27.66
N GLU A 746 -4.42 10.13 28.55
CA GLU A 746 -4.85 11.50 28.27
C GLU A 746 -3.70 12.40 27.74
N GLN A 747 -2.43 12.00 27.92
CA GLN A 747 -1.27 12.75 27.44
C GLN A 747 -1.00 12.52 25.94
N LEU A 748 -1.49 11.43 25.35
CA LEU A 748 -1.40 11.17 23.92
C LEU A 748 -2.61 11.75 23.19
N SER A 749 -2.35 12.65 22.24
CA SER A 749 -3.39 13.31 21.45
C SER A 749 -4.05 12.36 20.44
N PRO A 750 -5.25 12.69 19.91
CA PRO A 750 -5.86 11.89 18.85
C PRO A 750 -4.95 11.69 17.63
N ALA A 751 -4.13 12.68 17.28
CA ALA A 751 -3.14 12.58 16.20
C ALA A 751 -2.03 11.57 16.51
N GLN A 752 -1.51 11.57 17.73
CA GLN A 752 -0.50 10.62 18.19
C GLN A 752 -1.07 9.19 18.29
N TRP A 753 -2.32 9.02 18.73
CA TRP A 753 -3.01 7.73 18.69
C TRP A 753 -3.24 7.22 17.27
N SER A 754 -3.66 8.08 16.33
CA SER A 754 -3.80 7.72 14.91
C SER A 754 -2.46 7.33 14.29
N ALA A 755 -1.37 8.03 14.63
CA ALA A 755 -0.03 7.67 14.21
C ALA A 755 0.41 6.31 14.80
N LEU A 756 0.22 6.10 16.11
CA LEU A 756 0.53 4.82 16.77
C LEU A 756 -0.20 3.64 16.13
N ALA A 757 -1.52 3.76 15.93
CA ALA A 757 -2.31 2.74 15.25
C ALA A 757 -1.80 2.48 13.81
N PHE A 758 -1.46 3.53 13.06
CA PHE A 758 -0.88 3.40 11.72
C PHE A 758 0.46 2.66 11.72
N ILE A 759 1.36 2.92 12.68
CA ILE A 759 2.69 2.26 12.74
C ILE A 759 2.56 0.80 13.15
N LEU A 760 1.68 0.49 14.11
CA LEU A 760 1.40 -0.90 14.50
C LEU A 760 0.85 -1.70 13.30
N LEU A 761 -0.03 -1.08 12.50
CA LEU A 761 -0.51 -1.59 11.20
C LEU A 761 0.56 -1.60 10.08
N SER A 762 1.78 -1.17 10.37
CA SER A 762 2.86 -0.97 9.39
C SER A 762 4.19 -1.61 9.78
N SER A 763 4.27 -2.34 10.90
CA SER A 763 5.52 -2.96 11.35
C SER A 763 5.79 -4.29 10.67
N GLU A 764 7.07 -4.62 10.43
CA GLU A 764 7.50 -5.90 9.83
C GLU A 764 7.18 -7.14 10.70
N LYS A 765 6.75 -6.95 11.96
CA LYS A 765 6.22 -8.01 12.81
C LYS A 765 4.75 -8.25 12.46
N ASP A 766 4.41 -9.46 12.04
CA ASP A 766 3.03 -9.86 11.79
C ASP A 766 2.14 -9.53 13.01
N LEU A 767 1.03 -8.83 12.75
CA LEU A 767 0.02 -8.49 13.76
C LEU A 767 -0.83 -9.70 14.20
N ASP A 768 -0.29 -10.92 14.16
CA ASP A 768 -1.01 -12.15 14.49
C ASP A 768 -1.68 -12.06 15.88
N VAL A 769 -0.95 -11.56 16.88
CA VAL A 769 -1.43 -11.39 18.26
C VAL A 769 -1.34 -9.94 18.73
N PHE A 770 -2.49 -9.31 18.97
CA PHE A 770 -2.62 -8.07 19.73
C PHE A 770 -2.97 -8.38 21.19
N ASP A 771 -2.08 -8.07 22.14
CA ASP A 771 -2.40 -8.10 23.58
C ASP A 771 -2.53 -6.66 24.12
N LEU A 772 -3.69 -6.34 24.67
CA LEU A 772 -3.99 -4.99 25.18
C LEU A 772 -3.18 -4.64 26.43
N LYS A 773 -2.71 -5.62 27.21
CA LYS A 773 -1.88 -5.38 28.41
C LYS A 773 -0.49 -4.85 28.06
N GLU A 774 -0.02 -5.12 26.84
CA GLU A 774 1.21 -4.55 26.29
C GLU A 774 1.08 -3.06 25.94
N TYR A 775 -0.13 -2.49 26.13
CA TYR A 775 -0.50 -1.08 25.98
C TYR A 775 -1.36 -0.60 27.17
N CYS A 776 -0.91 -0.84 28.41
CA CYS A 776 -1.57 -0.46 29.67
C CYS A 776 -2.84 -1.26 30.05
N GLY A 777 -3.50 -1.96 29.12
CA GLY A 777 -4.60 -2.88 29.46
C GLY A 777 -5.94 -2.20 29.78
N SER A 778 -6.31 -1.11 29.11
CA SER A 778 -7.51 -0.31 29.41
C SER A 778 -8.47 -0.09 28.23
N GLU A 779 -9.75 0.15 28.53
CA GLU A 779 -10.81 0.39 27.54
C GLU A 779 -10.50 1.56 26.59
N GLU A 780 -10.01 2.71 27.09
CA GLU A 780 -9.76 3.85 26.19
C GLU A 780 -8.63 3.52 25.19
N VAL A 781 -7.60 2.76 25.59
CA VAL A 781 -6.57 2.29 24.65
C VAL A 781 -7.14 1.29 23.64
N LEU A 782 -8.03 0.38 24.06
CA LEU A 782 -8.72 -0.52 23.15
C LEU A 782 -9.47 0.26 22.06
N LEU A 783 -10.19 1.31 22.45
CA LEU A 783 -10.96 2.15 21.54
C LEU A 783 -10.09 2.99 20.60
N ARG A 784 -8.89 3.41 21.03
CA ARG A 784 -7.90 4.07 20.16
C ARG A 784 -7.21 3.11 19.20
N LEU A 785 -7.06 1.83 19.57
CA LEU A 785 -6.35 0.81 18.80
C LEU A 785 -7.27 -0.21 18.09
N LEU A 786 -8.59 0.05 17.99
CA LEU A 786 -9.53 -0.76 17.19
C LEU A 786 -9.06 -1.04 15.75
N PRO A 787 -8.38 -0.12 15.02
CA PRO A 787 -7.83 -0.43 13.71
C PRO A 787 -6.83 -1.60 13.74
N VAL A 788 -6.01 -1.69 14.80
CA VAL A 788 -5.04 -2.78 15.02
C VAL A 788 -5.78 -4.08 15.34
N VAL A 789 -6.72 -4.04 16.29
CA VAL A 789 -7.56 -5.20 16.68
C VAL A 789 -8.31 -5.79 15.48
N LYS A 790 -8.79 -4.94 14.56
CA LYS A 790 -9.48 -5.37 13.35
C LYS A 790 -8.57 -6.11 12.36
N ALA A 791 -7.31 -5.70 12.25
CA ALA A 791 -6.33 -6.28 11.33
C ALA A 791 -5.64 -7.54 11.89
N SER A 792 -5.56 -7.68 13.22
CA SER A 792 -4.99 -8.84 13.90
C SER A 792 -5.83 -10.10 13.75
N ASN A 793 -5.16 -11.26 13.71
CA ASN A 793 -5.81 -12.57 13.75
C ASN A 793 -6.35 -12.90 15.16
N LYS A 794 -5.68 -12.41 16.20
CA LYS A 794 -5.94 -12.78 17.60
C LYS A 794 -5.85 -11.57 18.54
N ALA A 795 -6.88 -11.36 19.34
CA ALA A 795 -6.95 -10.30 20.34
C ALA A 795 -7.03 -10.87 21.76
N LEU A 796 -6.05 -10.53 22.59
CA LEU A 796 -5.96 -10.88 24.01
C LEU A 796 -6.36 -9.66 24.85
N LEU A 797 -7.59 -9.68 25.34
CA LEU A 797 -8.25 -8.57 26.04
C LEU A 797 -8.66 -8.96 27.48
N SER A 798 -8.06 -10.02 28.01
CA SER A 798 -8.52 -10.73 29.21
C SER A 798 -8.11 -10.04 30.51
N GLY A 799 -9.09 -9.52 31.26
CA GLY A 799 -8.86 -8.78 32.51
C GLY A 799 -8.28 -7.39 32.27
N CYS A 800 -8.97 -6.61 31.44
CA CYS A 800 -8.64 -5.24 31.04
C CYS A 800 -9.74 -4.22 31.43
N ASN A 801 -10.63 -4.61 32.36
CA ASN A 801 -11.76 -3.83 32.87
C ASN A 801 -12.64 -3.22 31.75
N LEU A 802 -13.00 -4.05 30.77
CA LEU A 802 -13.82 -3.66 29.62
C LEU A 802 -15.31 -3.62 29.95
N SER A 803 -16.04 -2.68 29.35
CA SER A 803 -17.48 -2.46 29.55
C SER A 803 -18.34 -2.77 28.31
N ASP A 804 -19.65 -2.53 28.39
CA ASP A 804 -20.56 -2.57 27.23
C ASP A 804 -20.07 -1.67 26.07
N ARG A 805 -19.43 -0.52 26.34
CA ARG A 805 -18.83 0.37 25.33
C ARG A 805 -17.72 -0.31 24.52
N SER A 806 -16.91 -1.15 25.18
CA SER A 806 -15.95 -2.02 24.50
C SER A 806 -16.64 -3.09 23.66
N CYS A 807 -17.77 -3.62 24.13
CA CYS A 807 -18.54 -4.64 23.41
C CYS A 807 -19.19 -4.08 22.14
N GLU A 808 -19.71 -2.85 22.15
CA GLU A 808 -20.23 -2.16 20.96
C GLU A 808 -19.15 -1.96 19.90
N ALA A 809 -17.97 -1.49 20.34
CA ALA A 809 -16.82 -1.28 19.45
C ALA A 809 -16.31 -2.58 18.82
N LEU A 810 -16.18 -3.66 19.61
CA LEU A 810 -15.79 -4.98 19.11
C LEU A 810 -16.87 -5.59 18.21
N SER A 811 -18.16 -5.39 18.51
CA SER A 811 -19.27 -5.80 17.64
C SER A 811 -19.21 -5.09 16.28
N SER A 812 -18.88 -3.80 16.26
CA SER A 812 -18.62 -3.04 15.03
C SER A 812 -17.43 -3.57 14.22
N VAL A 813 -16.33 -3.96 14.89
CA VAL A 813 -15.17 -4.62 14.26
C VAL A 813 -15.56 -5.95 13.63
N LEU A 814 -16.25 -6.83 14.38
CA LEU A 814 -16.71 -8.16 13.91
C LEU A 814 -17.73 -8.07 12.75
N ARG A 815 -18.46 -6.97 12.63
CA ARG A 815 -19.35 -6.69 11.48
C ARG A 815 -18.60 -6.32 10.20
N SER A 816 -17.33 -5.95 10.27
CA SER A 816 -16.59 -5.35 9.16
C SER A 816 -16.02 -6.41 8.21
N GLN A 817 -16.30 -6.29 6.91
CA GLN A 817 -15.83 -7.25 5.87
C GLN A 817 -14.31 -7.42 5.82
N SER A 818 -13.54 -6.41 6.24
CA SER A 818 -12.08 -6.44 6.34
C SER A 818 -11.57 -6.70 7.76
N CYS A 819 -12.27 -7.55 8.52
CA CYS A 819 -11.80 -8.06 9.81
C CYS A 819 -11.05 -9.39 9.64
N SER A 820 -9.83 -9.47 10.18
CA SER A 820 -9.00 -10.68 10.18
C SER A 820 -9.22 -11.57 11.41
N LEU A 821 -9.98 -11.10 12.40
CA LEU A 821 -10.00 -11.66 13.75
C LEU A 821 -10.67 -13.05 13.80
N THR A 822 -9.85 -14.07 14.02
CA THR A 822 -10.27 -15.47 14.22
C THR A 822 -10.32 -15.86 15.69
N HIS A 823 -9.61 -15.14 16.58
CA HIS A 823 -9.50 -15.47 18.00
C HIS A 823 -9.70 -14.26 18.93
N LEU A 824 -10.62 -14.35 19.89
CA LEU A 824 -10.94 -13.27 20.85
C LEU A 824 -11.02 -13.81 22.28
N ASP A 825 -10.10 -13.36 23.16
CA ASP A 825 -10.09 -13.69 24.59
C ASP A 825 -10.50 -12.49 25.44
N LEU A 826 -11.77 -12.47 25.87
CA LEU A 826 -12.39 -11.46 26.73
C LEU A 826 -12.51 -11.91 28.19
N SER A 827 -11.98 -13.08 28.55
CA SER A 827 -12.12 -13.71 29.88
C SER A 827 -11.72 -12.77 31.03
N ASN A 828 -12.36 -12.89 32.20
CA ASN A 828 -12.12 -12.09 33.40
C ASN A 828 -12.43 -10.57 33.26
N ASN A 829 -13.37 -10.18 32.38
CA ASN A 829 -13.96 -8.84 32.36
C ASN A 829 -15.43 -8.90 32.81
N ASP A 830 -15.87 -7.97 33.67
CA ASP A 830 -17.24 -7.91 34.24
C ASP A 830 -18.29 -7.37 33.24
N MET A 831 -18.33 -7.96 32.04
CA MET A 831 -19.17 -7.56 30.90
C MET A 831 -20.65 -7.92 31.09
N LYS A 832 -20.95 -8.95 31.90
CA LYS A 832 -22.31 -9.43 32.21
C LYS A 832 -23.09 -9.83 30.93
N ASP A 833 -24.39 -10.07 31.09
CA ASP A 833 -25.26 -10.47 29.99
C ASP A 833 -25.47 -9.36 28.92
N SER A 834 -25.24 -8.09 29.28
CA SER A 834 -25.35 -6.95 28.37
C SER A 834 -24.25 -6.99 27.29
N GLY A 835 -22.99 -7.15 27.68
CA GLY A 835 -21.87 -7.20 26.74
C GLY A 835 -21.97 -8.38 25.77
N VAL A 836 -22.39 -9.55 26.25
CA VAL A 836 -22.62 -10.74 25.40
C VAL A 836 -23.76 -10.51 24.41
N LYS A 837 -24.86 -9.87 24.83
CA LYS A 837 -25.95 -9.50 23.92
C LYS A 837 -25.47 -8.57 22.80
N ILE A 838 -24.69 -7.54 23.12
CA ILE A 838 -24.14 -6.58 22.15
C ILE A 838 -23.15 -7.25 21.18
N LEU A 839 -22.28 -8.13 21.67
CA LEU A 839 -21.35 -8.91 20.84
C LEU A 839 -22.10 -9.88 19.90
N SER A 840 -23.26 -10.40 20.32
CA SER A 840 -24.01 -11.38 19.54
C SER A 840 -24.44 -10.86 18.17
N ASP A 841 -24.67 -9.56 18.01
CA ASP A 841 -25.04 -8.97 16.71
C ASP A 841 -23.85 -8.84 15.75
N GLY A 842 -22.63 -8.73 16.28
CA GLY A 842 -21.39 -8.84 15.50
C GLY A 842 -21.10 -10.28 15.08
N LEU A 843 -21.28 -11.23 16.00
CA LEU A 843 -21.09 -12.67 15.76
C LEU A 843 -22.09 -13.27 14.77
N LYS A 844 -23.25 -12.64 14.57
CA LYS A 844 -24.24 -13.02 13.53
C LYS A 844 -23.96 -12.38 12.17
N SER A 845 -22.99 -11.48 12.04
CA SER A 845 -22.67 -10.84 10.75
C SER A 845 -22.17 -11.88 9.73
N PRO A 846 -22.62 -11.86 8.46
CA PRO A 846 -22.09 -12.75 7.41
C PRO A 846 -20.61 -12.49 7.06
N GLY A 847 -20.02 -11.40 7.55
CA GLY A 847 -18.58 -11.13 7.46
C GLY A 847 -17.76 -11.60 8.67
N CYS A 848 -18.38 -12.21 9.69
CA CYS A 848 -17.68 -12.59 10.92
C CYS A 848 -16.86 -13.87 10.70
N ARG A 849 -15.54 -13.79 10.89
CA ARG A 849 -14.60 -14.92 10.72
C ARG A 849 -14.06 -15.45 12.06
N LEU A 850 -14.79 -15.21 13.15
CA LEU A 850 -14.32 -15.56 14.49
C LEU A 850 -14.55 -17.05 14.76
N ASP A 851 -13.46 -17.79 14.93
CA ASP A 851 -13.44 -19.23 15.20
C ASP A 851 -13.42 -19.53 16.71
N THR A 852 -12.66 -18.72 17.48
CA THR A 852 -12.49 -18.88 18.94
C THR A 852 -12.99 -17.67 19.71
N LEU A 853 -13.90 -17.90 20.66
CA LEU A 853 -14.38 -16.90 21.63
C LEU A 853 -14.22 -17.42 23.06
N ARG A 854 -13.55 -16.65 23.92
CA ARG A 854 -13.40 -16.96 25.35
C ARG A 854 -14.01 -15.87 26.23
N LEU A 855 -14.93 -16.29 27.09
CA LEU A 855 -15.72 -15.48 28.02
C LEU A 855 -15.63 -16.05 29.45
N SER A 856 -14.53 -16.73 29.78
CA SER A 856 -14.39 -17.41 31.08
C SER A 856 -14.37 -16.39 32.23
N GLY A 857 -15.21 -16.56 33.24
CA GLY A 857 -15.29 -15.67 34.40
C GLY A 857 -15.71 -14.24 34.06
N CYS A 858 -16.66 -14.07 33.13
CA CYS A 858 -17.18 -12.77 32.68
C CYS A 858 -18.46 -12.31 33.41
N ASN A 859 -18.81 -12.97 34.53
CA ASN A 859 -19.99 -12.70 35.35
C ASN A 859 -21.31 -12.89 34.56
N LEU A 860 -21.36 -13.93 33.73
CA LEU A 860 -22.51 -14.27 32.89
C LEU A 860 -23.53 -15.13 33.63
N SER A 861 -24.82 -14.97 33.30
CA SER A 861 -25.93 -15.80 33.78
C SER A 861 -26.56 -16.62 32.64
N ASP A 862 -27.66 -17.33 32.93
CA ASP A 862 -28.47 -18.01 31.93
C ASP A 862 -29.01 -17.09 30.84
N ARG A 863 -29.14 -15.79 31.10
CA ARG A 863 -29.56 -14.79 30.09
C ARG A 863 -28.55 -14.62 28.96
N SER A 864 -27.25 -14.78 29.22
CA SER A 864 -26.22 -14.80 28.16
C SER A 864 -26.43 -15.96 27.18
N CYS A 865 -27.00 -17.07 27.65
CA CYS A 865 -27.22 -18.26 26.83
C CYS A 865 -28.25 -18.04 25.73
N GLU A 866 -29.23 -17.15 25.90
CA GLU A 866 -30.18 -16.77 24.83
C GLU A 866 -29.46 -16.15 23.63
N ALA A 867 -28.57 -15.18 23.91
CA ALA A 867 -27.80 -14.48 22.90
C ALA A 867 -26.80 -15.42 22.18
N LEU A 868 -26.12 -16.29 22.94
CA LEU A 868 -25.18 -17.26 22.40
C LEU A 868 -25.88 -18.40 21.61
N SER A 869 -27.02 -18.89 22.09
CA SER A 869 -27.85 -19.86 21.36
C SER A 869 -28.36 -19.27 20.04
N SER A 870 -28.76 -17.99 20.04
CA SER A 870 -29.08 -17.25 18.81
C SER A 870 -27.89 -17.10 17.85
N VAL A 871 -26.65 -17.07 18.33
CA VAL A 871 -25.43 -17.07 17.48
C VAL A 871 -25.21 -18.47 16.89
N LEU A 872 -25.22 -19.52 17.71
CA LEU A 872 -25.01 -20.92 17.28
C LEU A 872 -26.07 -21.41 16.28
N ARG A 873 -27.27 -20.81 16.29
CA ARG A 873 -28.35 -21.04 15.33
C ARG A 873 -28.22 -20.25 14.01
N SER A 874 -27.25 -19.35 13.90
CA SER A 874 -27.08 -18.52 12.70
C SER A 874 -26.25 -19.23 11.62
N HIS A 875 -26.73 -19.21 10.38
CA HIS A 875 -26.01 -19.75 9.21
C HIS A 875 -24.67 -19.03 8.93
N SER A 876 -24.47 -17.83 9.49
CA SER A 876 -23.24 -17.03 9.44
C SER A 876 -22.23 -17.36 10.55
N CYS A 877 -22.51 -18.30 11.45
CA CYS A 877 -21.63 -18.57 12.58
C CYS A 877 -20.37 -19.35 12.17
N SER A 878 -19.19 -18.77 12.42
CA SER A 878 -17.88 -19.43 12.25
C SER A 878 -17.33 -20.08 13.52
N LEU A 879 -17.96 -19.90 14.68
CA LEU A 879 -17.41 -20.35 15.97
C LEU A 879 -17.25 -21.87 16.04
N THR A 880 -16.00 -22.30 16.17
CA THR A 880 -15.60 -23.69 16.45
C THR A 880 -15.21 -23.89 17.92
N HIS A 881 -14.79 -22.85 18.63
CA HIS A 881 -14.33 -22.94 20.03
C HIS A 881 -15.00 -21.88 20.91
N LEU A 882 -15.74 -22.32 21.92
CA LEU A 882 -16.44 -21.46 22.89
C LEU A 882 -16.10 -21.85 24.33
N ASP A 883 -15.49 -20.92 25.08
CA ASP A 883 -15.12 -21.11 26.48
C ASP A 883 -15.95 -20.20 27.39
N LEU A 884 -16.90 -20.79 28.13
CA LEU A 884 -17.80 -20.12 29.07
C LEU A 884 -17.50 -20.47 30.53
N SER A 885 -16.34 -21.09 30.81
CA SER A 885 -15.96 -21.60 32.13
C SER A 885 -16.10 -20.55 33.24
N ASN A 886 -16.36 -20.97 34.47
CA ASN A 886 -16.47 -20.10 35.64
C ASN A 886 -17.55 -18.99 35.56
N ASN A 887 -18.61 -19.18 34.78
CA ASN A 887 -19.81 -18.35 34.80
C ASN A 887 -20.98 -19.12 35.41
N ASP A 888 -21.84 -18.47 36.19
CA ASP A 888 -22.88 -19.14 36.98
C ASP A 888 -24.18 -19.37 36.16
N LEU A 889 -24.00 -20.05 35.01
CA LEU A 889 -25.01 -20.31 33.97
C LEU A 889 -26.14 -21.24 34.40
N LYS A 890 -25.83 -22.26 35.22
CA LYS A 890 -26.76 -23.29 35.72
C LYS A 890 -27.42 -24.11 34.59
N ASP A 891 -28.30 -25.03 35.00
CA ASP A 891 -29.04 -25.91 34.10
C ASP A 891 -29.97 -25.14 33.13
N SER A 892 -30.55 -24.02 33.56
CA SER A 892 -31.36 -23.14 32.69
C SER A 892 -30.55 -22.59 31.51
N GLY A 893 -29.35 -22.07 31.76
CA GLY A 893 -28.45 -21.59 30.72
C GLY A 893 -27.99 -22.71 29.79
N VAL A 894 -27.62 -23.86 30.36
CA VAL A 894 -27.22 -25.05 29.58
C VAL A 894 -28.34 -25.56 28.68
N LYS A 895 -29.59 -25.56 29.14
CA LYS A 895 -30.78 -25.95 28.35
C LYS A 895 -30.97 -25.03 27.13
N ILE A 896 -30.81 -23.72 27.32
CA ILE A 896 -30.89 -22.73 26.23
C ILE A 896 -29.72 -22.89 25.23
N LEU A 897 -28.49 -23.16 25.71
CA LEU A 897 -27.35 -23.50 24.83
C LEU A 897 -27.57 -24.82 24.08
N SER A 898 -28.16 -25.81 24.75
CA SER A 898 -28.47 -27.13 24.17
C SER A 898 -29.39 -27.00 22.96
N ASP A 899 -30.43 -26.16 23.04
CA ASP A 899 -31.29 -25.85 21.89
C ASP A 899 -30.57 -25.08 20.76
N GLY A 900 -29.42 -24.48 21.04
CA GLY A 900 -28.51 -23.93 20.03
C GLY A 900 -27.66 -25.00 19.35
N LEU A 901 -27.12 -25.96 20.13
CA LEU A 901 -26.33 -27.10 19.63
C LEU A 901 -27.13 -28.05 18.73
N LYS A 902 -28.46 -28.15 18.95
CA LYS A 902 -29.40 -28.90 18.09
C LYS A 902 -29.48 -28.35 16.66
N SER A 903 -28.97 -27.15 16.39
CA SER A 903 -28.98 -26.55 15.05
C SER A 903 -28.10 -27.31 14.06
N PRO A 904 -28.59 -27.66 12.86
CA PRO A 904 -27.74 -28.23 11.80
C PRO A 904 -26.70 -27.23 11.25
N GLY A 905 -26.83 -25.94 11.59
CA GLY A 905 -25.81 -24.92 11.31
C GLY A 905 -24.70 -24.80 12.35
N CYS A 906 -24.76 -25.52 13.48
CA CYS A 906 -23.79 -25.39 14.56
C CYS A 906 -22.47 -26.11 14.23
N ARG A 907 -21.37 -25.35 14.18
CA ARG A 907 -20.00 -25.83 13.84
C ARG A 907 -19.07 -25.95 15.04
N LEU A 908 -19.62 -26.06 16.24
CA LEU A 908 -18.86 -25.94 17.48
C LEU A 908 -18.11 -27.25 17.81
N ASP A 909 -16.81 -27.29 17.56
CA ASP A 909 -15.90 -28.41 17.87
C ASP A 909 -15.51 -28.48 19.35
N THR A 910 -15.42 -27.35 20.07
CA THR A 910 -15.06 -27.28 21.49
C THR A 910 -16.03 -26.40 22.29
N LEU A 911 -16.59 -26.97 23.36
CA LEU A 911 -17.42 -26.26 24.34
C LEU A 911 -16.87 -26.48 25.74
N ARG A 912 -16.57 -25.40 26.46
CA ARG A 912 -16.20 -25.47 27.88
C ARG A 912 -17.23 -24.79 28.76
N LEU A 913 -17.76 -25.58 29.69
CA LEU A 913 -18.77 -25.26 30.70
C LEU A 913 -18.24 -25.60 32.10
N SER A 914 -16.91 -25.59 32.25
CA SER A 914 -16.20 -26.01 33.45
C SER A 914 -16.48 -25.05 34.61
N GLY A 915 -17.02 -25.56 35.72
CA GLY A 915 -17.36 -24.75 36.90
C GLY A 915 -18.61 -23.87 36.77
N CYS A 916 -19.60 -24.25 35.95
CA CYS A 916 -20.75 -23.40 35.59
C CYS A 916 -22.07 -23.66 36.38
N LEU A 917 -21.99 -24.32 37.54
CA LEU A 917 -23.12 -24.70 38.41
C LEU A 917 -24.11 -25.70 37.79
N ILE A 918 -23.60 -26.61 36.95
CA ILE A 918 -24.41 -27.56 36.19
C ILE A 918 -24.70 -28.80 37.04
N THR A 919 -25.93 -29.28 37.00
CA THR A 919 -26.40 -30.51 37.65
C THR A 919 -26.74 -31.59 36.61
N GLU A 920 -27.40 -32.67 37.05
CA GLU A 920 -27.90 -33.72 36.17
C GLU A 920 -28.92 -33.19 35.12
N GLU A 921 -29.74 -32.17 35.44
CA GLU A 921 -30.74 -31.63 34.48
C GLU A 921 -30.08 -30.97 33.26
N GLY A 922 -29.03 -30.16 33.49
CA GLY A 922 -28.27 -29.54 32.41
C GLY A 922 -27.47 -30.56 31.61
N CYS A 923 -26.91 -31.58 32.27
CA CYS A 923 -26.22 -32.66 31.57
C CYS A 923 -27.18 -33.53 30.73
N SER A 924 -28.36 -33.86 31.24
CA SER A 924 -29.42 -34.53 30.46
C SER A 924 -29.88 -33.68 29.26
N SER A 925 -29.95 -32.36 29.42
CA SER A 925 -30.22 -31.43 28.31
C SER A 925 -29.14 -31.46 27.22
N LEU A 926 -27.87 -31.61 27.61
CA LEU A 926 -26.74 -31.80 26.67
C LEU A 926 -26.80 -33.18 26.00
N VAL A 927 -27.06 -34.27 26.73
CA VAL A 927 -27.26 -35.62 26.16
C VAL A 927 -28.34 -35.58 25.08
N SER A 928 -29.50 -34.97 25.38
CA SER A 928 -30.60 -34.80 24.43
C SER A 928 -30.22 -33.96 23.19
N ALA A 929 -29.37 -32.94 23.33
CA ALA A 929 -28.90 -32.17 22.19
C ALA A 929 -27.95 -33.00 21.29
N LEU A 930 -26.94 -33.63 21.90
CA LEU A 930 -25.95 -34.43 21.19
C LEU A 930 -26.59 -35.62 20.46
N GLN A 931 -27.53 -36.33 21.10
CA GLN A 931 -28.27 -37.44 20.49
C GLN A 931 -29.17 -37.03 19.30
N SER A 932 -29.55 -35.75 19.19
CA SER A 932 -30.53 -35.30 18.19
C SER A 932 -29.93 -34.88 16.84
N ASN A 933 -28.63 -34.60 16.81
CA ASN A 933 -27.90 -34.11 15.64
C ASN A 933 -26.42 -34.47 15.81
N PRO A 934 -25.77 -35.22 14.90
CA PRO A 934 -24.38 -35.65 15.06
C PRO A 934 -23.45 -34.45 15.18
N SER A 935 -23.09 -34.14 16.43
CA SER A 935 -22.44 -32.89 16.77
C SER A 935 -21.07 -32.77 16.11
N HIS A 936 -20.76 -31.59 15.59
CA HIS A 936 -19.37 -31.21 15.29
C HIS A 936 -18.50 -31.25 16.57
N LEU A 937 -19.11 -31.14 17.75
CA LEU A 937 -18.47 -31.15 19.06
C LEU A 937 -17.60 -32.39 19.28
N ARG A 938 -16.30 -32.11 19.47
CA ARG A 938 -15.21 -33.06 19.72
C ARG A 938 -14.76 -33.02 21.18
N LEU A 939 -14.82 -31.84 21.82
CA LEU A 939 -14.43 -31.65 23.22
C LEU A 939 -15.52 -30.94 24.03
N LEU A 940 -16.05 -31.63 25.05
CA LEU A 940 -16.95 -31.08 26.06
C LEU A 940 -16.29 -31.08 27.44
N ASP A 941 -16.03 -29.89 27.99
CA ASP A 941 -15.44 -29.73 29.32
C ASP A 941 -16.50 -29.34 30.36
N LEU A 942 -16.86 -30.29 31.23
CA LEU A 942 -17.85 -30.17 32.31
C LEU A 942 -17.20 -30.34 33.70
N SER A 943 -15.86 -30.30 33.79
CA SER A 943 -15.13 -30.40 35.05
C SER A 943 -15.62 -29.37 36.09
N TYR A 944 -15.51 -29.69 37.39
CA TYR A 944 -16.00 -28.84 38.49
C TYR A 944 -17.52 -28.53 38.46
N ASN A 945 -18.34 -29.46 37.98
CA ASN A 945 -19.82 -29.41 38.09
C ASN A 945 -20.36 -30.63 38.86
N HIS A 946 -21.68 -30.83 38.90
CA HIS A 946 -22.31 -32.03 39.45
C HIS A 946 -23.14 -32.78 38.40
N PRO A 947 -22.52 -33.38 37.37
CA PRO A 947 -23.20 -33.93 36.18
C PRO A 947 -24.12 -35.15 36.44
N GLY A 948 -24.17 -35.68 37.67
CA GLY A 948 -25.06 -36.77 38.05
C GLY A 948 -24.87 -38.07 37.26
N ALA A 949 -25.94 -38.83 37.10
CA ALA A 949 -26.01 -40.02 36.25
C ALA A 949 -25.77 -39.68 34.76
N SER A 950 -26.34 -38.57 34.26
CA SER A 950 -26.13 -38.13 32.87
C SER A 950 -24.68 -37.76 32.52
N GLY A 951 -23.79 -37.61 33.51
CA GLY A 951 -22.35 -37.62 33.25
C GLY A 951 -21.87 -38.93 32.61
N GLN A 952 -22.34 -40.07 33.11
CA GLN A 952 -21.98 -41.39 32.55
C GLN A 952 -22.57 -41.57 31.14
N GLU A 953 -23.78 -41.06 30.89
CA GLU A 953 -24.40 -41.02 29.55
C GLU A 953 -23.56 -40.20 28.57
N LEU A 954 -23.05 -39.02 28.98
CA LEU A 954 -22.14 -38.22 28.15
C LEU A 954 -20.80 -38.94 27.87
N CYS A 955 -20.26 -39.70 28.82
CA CYS A 955 -19.09 -40.53 28.56
C CYS A 955 -19.38 -41.69 27.61
N ALA A 956 -20.55 -42.33 27.68
CA ALA A 956 -20.93 -43.41 26.75
C ALA A 956 -21.03 -42.92 25.29
N LEU A 957 -21.39 -41.64 25.05
CA LEU A 957 -21.35 -41.03 23.72
C LEU A 957 -19.93 -40.88 23.13
N VAL A 958 -18.87 -41.06 23.92
CA VAL A 958 -17.47 -41.11 23.44
C VAL A 958 -17.11 -42.52 22.93
N GLU A 959 -17.77 -43.57 23.44
CA GLU A 959 -17.50 -44.96 23.09
C GLU A 959 -18.30 -45.45 21.86
N ASP A 960 -19.40 -44.77 21.52
CA ASP A 960 -20.24 -45.10 20.36
C ASP A 960 -19.68 -44.48 19.05
N PRO A 961 -19.23 -45.30 18.07
CA PRO A 961 -18.56 -44.83 16.86
C PRO A 961 -19.44 -44.05 15.87
N HIS A 962 -20.73 -43.86 16.16
CA HIS A 962 -21.61 -43.01 15.35
C HIS A 962 -21.49 -41.51 15.68
N TRP A 963 -20.82 -41.15 16.79
CA TRP A 963 -20.61 -39.76 17.21
C TRP A 963 -19.16 -39.28 16.98
N ARG A 964 -18.93 -37.97 17.09
CA ARG A 964 -17.63 -37.32 16.86
C ARG A 964 -16.98 -36.76 18.14
N LEU A 965 -17.52 -37.15 19.30
CA LEU A 965 -17.16 -36.58 20.60
C LEU A 965 -15.90 -37.25 21.14
N ASP A 966 -14.72 -36.85 20.64
CA ASP A 966 -13.42 -37.42 21.03
C ASP A 966 -13.09 -37.33 22.53
N THR A 967 -13.69 -36.38 23.28
CA THR A 967 -13.36 -36.15 24.70
C THR A 967 -14.50 -35.48 25.48
N VAL A 968 -14.93 -36.13 26.57
CA VAL A 968 -15.71 -35.51 27.65
C VAL A 968 -14.86 -35.44 28.92
N ARG A 969 -14.79 -34.27 29.56
CA ARG A 969 -14.11 -34.09 30.85
C ARG A 969 -15.11 -33.89 31.97
N LEU A 970 -15.18 -34.85 32.88
CA LEU A 970 -15.99 -34.79 34.11
C LEU A 970 -15.13 -34.65 35.37
N ASP A 971 -13.81 -34.46 35.21
CA ASP A 971 -12.86 -34.46 36.31
C ASP A 971 -13.25 -33.50 37.42
N LEU A 972 -13.05 -33.95 38.66
CA LEU A 972 -13.42 -33.22 39.86
C LEU A 972 -14.92 -32.85 39.83
N ALA A 973 -15.81 -33.85 39.72
CA ALA A 973 -17.25 -33.67 39.89
C ALA A 973 -17.70 -33.56 41.37
N GLY A 974 -18.95 -33.14 41.61
CA GLY A 974 -19.67 -33.28 42.89
C GLY A 974 -20.39 -32.02 43.41
N VAL A 975 -21.33 -32.22 44.34
CA VAL A 975 -22.18 -31.17 44.95
C VAL A 975 -21.39 -29.97 45.49
N ARG A 976 -20.16 -30.17 45.98
CA ARG A 976 -19.29 -29.11 46.52
C ARG A 976 -19.03 -27.94 45.56
N TRP A 977 -19.15 -28.16 44.25
CA TRP A 977 -18.91 -27.14 43.23
C TRP A 977 -20.14 -26.32 42.87
N LEU A 978 -21.31 -26.65 43.41
CA LEU A 978 -22.55 -25.88 43.27
C LEU A 978 -22.58 -24.63 44.18
N LYS A 979 -21.40 -24.00 44.38
CA LYS A 979 -21.23 -22.69 45.01
C LYS A 979 -20.97 -21.64 43.91
N PRO A 980 -21.60 -20.45 43.93
CA PRO A 980 -21.35 -19.41 42.93
C PRO A 980 -19.94 -18.82 43.03
N GLY A 981 -19.39 -18.38 41.89
CA GLY A 981 -18.10 -17.70 41.79
C GLY A 981 -16.85 -18.47 42.29
N PRO A 982 -15.68 -17.81 42.37
CA PRO A 982 -14.40 -18.46 42.70
C PRO A 982 -14.34 -19.21 44.03
N ARG A 983 -15.20 -18.87 45.00
CA ARG A 983 -15.30 -19.54 46.32
C ARG A 983 -15.63 -21.04 46.22
N LYS A 984 -16.11 -21.53 45.07
CA LYS A 984 -16.28 -22.98 44.82
C LYS A 984 -14.94 -23.75 44.86
N TYR A 985 -13.82 -23.08 44.60
CA TYR A 985 -12.48 -23.67 44.59
C TYR A 985 -11.73 -23.56 45.92
N PHE A 986 -12.42 -23.32 47.03
CA PHE A 986 -11.78 -23.12 48.33
C PHE A 986 -10.88 -24.30 48.72
N CYS A 987 -9.60 -23.99 48.98
CA CYS A 987 -8.61 -24.93 49.49
C CYS A 987 -8.13 -24.48 50.87
N GLU A 988 -8.20 -25.36 51.87
CA GLU A 988 -7.62 -25.10 53.18
C GLU A 988 -6.09 -25.14 53.08
N LEU A 989 -5.42 -24.07 53.51
CA LEU A 989 -3.97 -23.93 53.50
C LEU A 989 -3.45 -23.79 54.93
N THR A 990 -2.22 -24.26 55.15
CA THR A 990 -1.46 -24.03 56.39
C THR A 990 -0.04 -23.57 56.06
N LEU A 991 0.53 -22.74 56.91
CA LEU A 991 1.89 -22.21 56.77
C LEU A 991 2.92 -23.27 57.20
N ASP A 992 4.01 -23.40 56.45
CA ASP A 992 5.07 -24.37 56.74
C ASP A 992 6.11 -23.82 57.73
N PRO A 993 6.25 -24.41 58.94
CA PRO A 993 7.27 -24.04 59.91
C PRO A 993 8.70 -24.30 59.44
N ASN A 994 8.92 -25.07 58.36
CA ASN A 994 10.24 -25.36 57.81
C ASN A 994 10.74 -24.29 56.84
N THR A 995 9.84 -23.53 56.20
CA THR A 995 10.20 -22.35 55.39
C THR A 995 10.26 -21.05 56.19
N ALA A 996 9.44 -20.91 57.24
CA ALA A 996 9.28 -19.65 57.99
C ALA A 996 10.62 -19.01 58.47
N ASN A 997 10.84 -17.74 58.14
CA ASN A 997 11.97 -16.98 58.66
C ASN A 997 11.93 -16.86 60.20
N ARG A 998 13.10 -16.79 60.86
CA ARG A 998 13.16 -16.78 62.35
C ARG A 998 12.54 -15.54 63.02
N GLU A 999 12.30 -14.43 62.30
CA GLU A 999 11.52 -13.28 62.81
C GLU A 999 9.99 -13.42 62.61
N LEU A 1000 9.50 -14.57 62.12
CA LEU A 1000 8.08 -14.83 61.93
C LEU A 1000 7.57 -15.83 62.98
N LYS A 1001 6.61 -15.42 63.80
CA LYS A 1001 5.92 -16.28 64.76
C LYS A 1001 4.67 -16.88 64.12
N LEU A 1002 4.64 -18.21 63.97
CA LEU A 1002 3.44 -18.96 63.59
C LEU A 1002 2.52 -19.16 64.81
N SER A 1003 1.22 -19.23 64.55
CA SER A 1003 0.15 -19.30 65.54
C SER A 1003 -1.14 -19.85 64.93
N GLU A 1004 -2.15 -20.12 65.75
CA GLU A 1004 -3.49 -20.59 65.33
C GLU A 1004 -3.39 -21.79 64.36
N ASN A 1005 -2.76 -22.88 64.84
CA ASN A 1005 -2.48 -24.11 64.09
C ASN A 1005 -1.81 -23.88 62.71
N ASN A 1006 -0.88 -22.92 62.67
CA ASN A 1006 -0.19 -22.46 61.46
C ASN A 1006 -1.10 -21.81 60.40
N LYS A 1007 -2.33 -21.40 60.72
CA LYS A 1007 -3.11 -20.52 59.82
C LYS A 1007 -2.67 -19.05 59.89
N LYS A 1008 -1.93 -18.64 60.93
CA LYS A 1008 -1.61 -17.23 61.20
C LYS A 1008 -0.13 -16.99 61.48
N VAL A 1009 0.39 -15.91 60.91
CA VAL A 1009 1.76 -15.45 61.09
C VAL A 1009 1.81 -13.96 61.47
N LYS A 1010 2.66 -13.65 62.44
CA LYS A 1010 3.01 -12.28 62.85
C LYS A 1010 4.51 -12.10 62.74
N ARG A 1011 4.98 -10.94 62.23
CA ARG A 1011 6.38 -10.56 62.38
C ARG A 1011 6.64 -10.06 63.81
N VAL A 1012 7.69 -10.56 64.41
CA VAL A 1012 8.17 -10.23 65.76
C VAL A 1012 9.65 -9.90 65.73
N GLU A 1013 10.17 -9.29 66.80
CA GLU A 1013 11.59 -8.96 66.93
C GLU A 1013 12.39 -10.10 67.61
N GLU A 1014 11.73 -10.99 68.36
CA GLU A 1014 12.41 -12.15 68.95
C GLU A 1014 12.68 -13.25 67.91
N VAL A 1015 13.91 -13.77 67.89
CA VAL A 1015 14.31 -14.91 67.05
C VAL A 1015 13.59 -16.18 67.54
N GLN A 1016 12.64 -16.68 66.75
CA GLN A 1016 11.88 -17.88 67.08
C GLN A 1016 12.74 -19.15 66.97
N SER A 1017 12.57 -20.06 67.93
CA SER A 1017 13.38 -21.29 68.10
C SER A 1017 13.02 -22.43 67.14
N TYR A 1018 12.90 -22.15 65.84
CA TYR A 1018 12.68 -23.20 64.84
C TYR A 1018 13.95 -24.01 64.56
N PRO A 1019 13.84 -25.33 64.29
CA PRO A 1019 14.97 -26.14 63.82
C PRO A 1019 15.59 -25.61 62.52
N ASP A 1020 16.89 -25.81 62.34
CA ASP A 1020 17.54 -25.47 61.08
C ASP A 1020 17.10 -26.40 59.94
N HIS A 1021 16.80 -25.79 58.79
CA HIS A 1021 16.25 -26.48 57.63
C HIS A 1021 16.74 -25.84 56.33
N GLN A 1022 16.96 -26.67 55.31
CA GLN A 1022 17.45 -26.22 54.00
C GLN A 1022 16.47 -25.23 53.35
N GLU A 1023 15.16 -25.47 53.48
CA GLU A 1023 14.10 -24.60 52.94
C GLU A 1023 13.79 -23.36 53.79
N ARG A 1024 14.47 -23.13 54.92
CA ARG A 1024 14.20 -21.95 55.77
C ARG A 1024 14.65 -20.65 55.11
N PHE A 1025 13.76 -19.67 54.95
CA PHE A 1025 14.14 -18.32 54.51
C PHE A 1025 15.03 -17.64 55.54
N GLU A 1026 16.18 -17.14 55.10
CA GLU A 1026 17.25 -16.64 55.97
C GLU A 1026 17.17 -15.12 56.19
N TYR A 1027 17.27 -14.34 55.11
CA TYR A 1027 17.30 -12.87 55.20
C TYR A 1027 15.90 -12.25 55.18
N TRP A 1028 15.11 -12.58 54.16
CA TRP A 1028 13.78 -12.02 53.95
C TRP A 1028 12.74 -12.68 54.84
N LYS A 1029 11.77 -11.87 55.29
CA LYS A 1029 10.79 -12.24 56.32
C LYS A 1029 9.60 -12.93 55.68
N GLN A 1030 9.88 -14.14 55.19
CA GLN A 1030 9.01 -14.93 54.33
C GLN A 1030 8.63 -16.28 54.95
N VAL A 1031 7.48 -16.78 54.55
CA VAL A 1031 6.97 -18.14 54.81
C VAL A 1031 6.15 -18.60 53.61
N MET A 1032 6.13 -19.91 53.32
CA MET A 1032 5.27 -20.53 52.32
C MET A 1032 4.17 -21.37 52.98
N CYS A 1033 3.12 -21.69 52.24
CA CYS A 1033 2.20 -22.75 52.61
C CYS A 1033 2.86 -24.14 52.43
N SER A 1034 2.45 -25.11 53.25
CA SER A 1034 2.90 -26.51 53.16
C SER A 1034 2.30 -27.26 51.97
N THR A 1035 1.08 -26.92 51.60
CA THR A 1035 0.29 -27.56 50.55
C THR A 1035 0.60 -26.98 49.17
N GLY A 1036 0.88 -27.85 48.20
CA GLY A 1036 1.00 -27.47 46.79
C GLY A 1036 -0.38 -27.28 46.13
N LEU A 1037 -0.52 -26.20 45.37
CA LEU A 1037 -1.73 -25.81 44.65
C LEU A 1037 -1.82 -26.61 43.34
N THR A 1038 -2.95 -27.27 43.11
CA THR A 1038 -3.19 -28.13 41.94
C THR A 1038 -4.59 -27.89 41.36
N GLY A 1039 -4.72 -27.99 40.03
CA GLY A 1039 -5.97 -27.68 39.34
C GLY A 1039 -6.40 -26.21 39.54
N ARG A 1040 -7.59 -26.00 40.11
CA ARG A 1040 -8.10 -24.68 40.53
C ARG A 1040 -8.09 -24.58 42.05
N CYS A 1041 -7.54 -23.49 42.58
CA CYS A 1041 -7.42 -23.23 44.01
C CYS A 1041 -7.87 -21.80 44.35
N TYR A 1042 -8.56 -21.63 45.47
CA TYR A 1042 -9.01 -20.34 46.00
C TYR A 1042 -8.78 -20.27 47.51
N TRP A 1043 -8.30 -19.15 48.01
CA TRP A 1043 -8.21 -18.90 49.46
C TRP A 1043 -8.36 -17.41 49.78
N GLU A 1044 -8.85 -17.11 50.99
CA GLU A 1044 -8.98 -15.75 51.52
C GLU A 1044 -7.91 -15.49 52.59
N VAL A 1045 -7.39 -14.26 52.60
CA VAL A 1045 -6.25 -13.83 53.41
C VAL A 1045 -6.61 -12.52 54.10
N GLN A 1046 -6.79 -12.56 55.42
CA GLN A 1046 -6.89 -11.36 56.23
C GLN A 1046 -5.48 -10.86 56.58
N TRP A 1047 -5.21 -9.57 56.39
CA TRP A 1047 -3.91 -8.97 56.65
C TRP A 1047 -4.02 -7.67 57.46
N SER A 1048 -2.93 -7.32 58.15
CA SER A 1048 -2.76 -6.00 58.76
C SER A 1048 -1.31 -5.50 58.65
N GLY A 1049 -1.15 -4.18 58.57
CA GLY A 1049 0.15 -3.51 58.39
C GLY A 1049 0.56 -3.43 56.91
N GLY A 1050 1.70 -4.01 56.58
CA GLY A 1050 2.18 -4.20 55.20
C GLY A 1050 2.52 -5.66 54.93
N VAL A 1051 2.02 -6.21 53.82
CA VAL A 1051 2.25 -7.61 53.43
C VAL A 1051 2.42 -7.75 51.91
N GLU A 1052 3.22 -8.72 51.46
CA GLU A 1052 3.16 -9.24 50.09
C GLU A 1052 2.49 -10.62 50.13
N ILE A 1053 1.33 -10.74 49.49
CA ILE A 1053 0.57 -11.99 49.31
C ILE A 1053 0.98 -12.57 47.96
N SER A 1054 1.49 -13.80 47.94
CA SER A 1054 2.28 -14.31 46.82
C SER A 1054 1.88 -15.73 46.42
N VAL A 1055 2.13 -16.06 45.16
CA VAL A 1055 2.14 -17.43 44.62
C VAL A 1055 3.54 -17.69 44.05
N THR A 1056 4.13 -18.86 44.31
CA THR A 1056 5.54 -19.14 44.02
C THR A 1056 5.78 -20.61 43.68
N TYR A 1057 6.81 -20.91 42.89
CA TYR A 1057 7.37 -22.27 42.79
C TYR A 1057 8.13 -22.68 44.06
N ARG A 1058 8.35 -23.98 44.27
CA ARG A 1058 9.15 -24.46 45.40
C ARG A 1058 10.65 -24.18 45.24
N GLY A 1059 11.14 -24.08 44.00
CA GLY A 1059 12.55 -23.81 43.67
C GLY A 1059 13.10 -22.44 44.10
N ILE A 1060 12.26 -21.54 44.62
CA ILE A 1060 12.66 -20.16 44.96
C ILE A 1060 13.89 -20.14 45.88
N ARG A 1061 14.86 -19.28 45.57
CA ARG A 1061 16.09 -19.10 46.36
C ARG A 1061 15.74 -18.60 47.77
N ARG A 1062 16.32 -19.19 48.82
CA ARG A 1062 15.92 -18.91 50.22
C ARG A 1062 17.04 -18.39 51.13
N LYS A 1063 18.28 -18.37 50.64
CA LYS A 1063 19.52 -18.05 51.41
C LYS A 1063 20.24 -16.84 50.84
N GLY A 1064 20.88 -16.05 51.70
CA GLY A 1064 21.61 -14.83 51.37
C GLY A 1064 20.73 -13.61 51.05
N TYR A 1065 21.40 -12.45 50.91
CA TYR A 1065 20.77 -11.17 50.53
C TYR A 1065 20.81 -10.98 49.01
N SER A 1066 19.77 -11.47 48.33
CA SER A 1066 19.54 -11.22 46.91
C SER A 1066 18.06 -10.89 46.66
N GLU A 1067 17.78 -10.23 45.54
CA GLU A 1067 16.42 -9.99 45.06
C GLU A 1067 15.78 -11.28 44.53
N ASP A 1068 16.56 -12.23 44.00
CA ASP A 1068 16.08 -13.58 43.65
C ASP A 1068 15.48 -14.32 44.85
N CYS A 1069 15.85 -13.93 46.08
CA CYS A 1069 15.34 -14.52 47.30
C CYS A 1069 14.01 -13.90 47.78
N ARG A 1070 13.45 -12.91 47.07
CA ARG A 1070 12.25 -12.16 47.48
C ARG A 1070 11.07 -12.41 46.54
N PHE A 1071 9.90 -12.65 47.12
CA PHE A 1071 8.64 -12.79 46.38
C PHE A 1071 8.37 -11.57 45.48
N GLY A 1072 7.96 -11.82 44.24
CA GLY A 1072 7.68 -10.83 43.20
C GLY A 1072 8.92 -10.19 42.57
N ARG A 1073 10.13 -10.45 43.09
CA ARG A 1073 11.40 -9.92 42.55
C ARG A 1073 12.23 -10.93 41.76
N ASN A 1074 11.67 -12.11 41.55
CA ASN A 1074 12.14 -13.12 40.61
C ASN A 1074 11.01 -13.49 39.62
N ASP A 1075 11.36 -14.28 38.62
CA ASP A 1075 10.48 -14.96 37.66
C ASP A 1075 9.71 -16.14 38.28
N GLN A 1076 10.14 -16.65 39.44
CA GLN A 1076 9.52 -17.80 40.13
C GLN A 1076 8.34 -17.44 41.06
N SER A 1077 7.88 -16.19 41.08
CA SER A 1077 6.77 -15.76 41.94
C SER A 1077 6.00 -14.54 41.45
N TRP A 1078 4.72 -14.49 41.83
CA TRP A 1078 3.73 -13.48 41.46
C TRP A 1078 3.10 -12.94 42.75
N SER A 1079 3.21 -11.64 43.00
CA SER A 1079 2.90 -11.08 44.33
C SER A 1079 2.04 -9.82 44.29
N LEU A 1080 1.16 -9.67 45.27
CA LEU A 1080 0.37 -8.49 45.56
C LEU A 1080 0.90 -7.82 46.85
N GLU A 1081 1.55 -6.67 46.71
CA GLU A 1081 1.89 -5.78 47.81
C GLU A 1081 0.63 -5.04 48.29
N CYS A 1082 0.29 -5.22 49.56
CA CYS A 1082 -0.80 -4.57 50.26
C CYS A 1082 -0.23 -3.64 51.32
N TYR A 1083 -0.45 -2.32 51.17
CA TYR A 1083 0.06 -1.32 52.13
C TYR A 1083 -0.80 -0.04 52.13
N GLY A 1084 -1.20 0.44 53.31
CA GLY A 1084 -1.88 1.74 53.44
C GLY A 1084 -3.20 1.87 52.67
N GLY A 1085 -3.94 0.76 52.51
CA GLY A 1085 -5.15 0.69 51.69
C GLY A 1085 -4.91 0.72 50.17
N LYS A 1086 -3.65 0.63 49.72
CA LYS A 1086 -3.25 0.58 48.31
C LYS A 1086 -2.71 -0.80 47.94
N TYR A 1087 -2.90 -1.15 46.68
CA TYR A 1087 -2.48 -2.42 46.09
C TYR A 1087 -1.49 -2.18 44.96
N ARG A 1088 -0.44 -3.00 44.88
CA ARG A 1088 0.53 -3.03 43.77
C ARG A 1088 0.87 -4.48 43.46
N VAL A 1089 1.23 -4.79 42.23
CA VAL A 1089 1.69 -6.14 41.86
C VAL A 1089 3.17 -6.15 41.50
N TRP A 1090 3.83 -7.26 41.82
CA TRP A 1090 5.24 -7.51 41.57
C TRP A 1090 5.43 -8.87 40.89
N HIS A 1091 6.24 -8.90 39.83
CA HIS A 1091 6.76 -10.11 39.19
C HIS A 1091 8.04 -9.78 38.43
N ASN A 1092 9.05 -10.66 38.48
CA ASN A 1092 10.36 -10.48 37.83
C ASN A 1092 10.97 -9.07 38.04
N ASN A 1093 10.90 -8.59 39.29
CA ASN A 1093 11.34 -7.26 39.75
C ASN A 1093 10.67 -6.05 39.09
N LYS A 1094 9.70 -6.27 38.18
CA LYS A 1094 8.80 -5.24 37.66
C LYS A 1094 7.67 -5.01 38.68
N ARG A 1095 7.26 -3.75 38.84
CA ARG A 1095 6.19 -3.33 39.75
C ARG A 1095 5.13 -2.54 39.00
N THR A 1096 3.90 -3.00 39.01
CA THR A 1096 2.76 -2.31 38.39
C THR A 1096 1.85 -1.73 39.46
N TYR A 1097 1.43 -0.48 39.27
CA TYR A 1097 0.45 0.18 40.12
C TYR A 1097 -0.95 -0.12 39.59
N LEU A 1098 -1.88 -0.48 40.48
CA LEU A 1098 -3.26 -0.76 40.09
C LEU A 1098 -4.10 0.53 40.13
N PRO A 1099 -4.97 0.78 39.12
CA PRO A 1099 -5.94 1.87 39.17
C PRO A 1099 -6.88 1.77 40.39
N GLN A 1100 -7.46 2.90 40.78
CA GLN A 1100 -8.34 3.07 41.94
C GLN A 1100 -7.73 2.73 43.32
N SER A 1101 -7.13 3.74 43.96
CA SER A 1101 -7.09 3.84 45.42
C SER A 1101 -7.45 5.27 45.90
N PHE A 1102 -8.48 5.84 45.27
CA PHE A 1102 -9.10 7.11 45.67
C PHE A 1102 -10.46 6.87 46.34
N SER A 1103 -10.43 6.75 47.67
CA SER A 1103 -11.61 6.89 48.54
C SER A 1103 -11.14 7.64 49.79
N SER A 1104 -10.93 8.94 49.64
CA SER A 1104 -10.36 9.83 50.65
C SER A 1104 -11.42 10.25 51.67
N SER A 1105 -11.84 9.32 52.55
CA SER A 1105 -12.92 9.59 53.50
C SER A 1105 -12.92 8.75 54.79
N SER A 1106 -11.79 8.70 55.51
CA SER A 1106 -11.78 8.77 56.99
C SER A 1106 -10.36 8.81 57.55
N SER A 1107 -10.03 9.87 58.31
CA SER A 1107 -8.77 9.97 59.06
C SER A 1107 -8.92 9.46 60.49
N SER A 1108 -8.40 8.28 60.78
CA SER A 1108 -8.11 7.85 62.16
C SER A 1108 -6.91 6.89 62.18
N SER A 1109 -6.12 6.96 63.25
CA SER A 1109 -4.85 6.23 63.39
C SER A 1109 -5.07 4.82 63.96
N SER A 1110 -5.59 3.91 63.14
CA SER A 1110 -5.67 2.49 63.42
C SER A 1110 -5.02 1.66 62.31
N SER A 1111 -4.61 0.43 62.62
CA SER A 1111 -3.79 -0.40 61.72
C SER A 1111 -4.53 -0.75 60.42
N PHE A 1112 -4.00 -0.26 59.29
CA PHE A 1112 -4.49 -0.64 57.95
C PHE A 1112 -4.60 -2.15 57.84
N SER A 1113 -5.78 -2.62 57.48
CA SER A 1113 -6.12 -4.04 57.40
C SER A 1113 -7.22 -4.27 56.36
N GLY A 1114 -7.36 -5.52 55.94
CA GLY A 1114 -8.38 -5.93 54.98
C GLY A 1114 -8.28 -7.40 54.63
N THR A 1115 -9.14 -7.83 53.70
CA THR A 1115 -9.14 -9.21 53.18
C THR A 1115 -8.91 -9.18 51.67
N VAL A 1116 -7.99 -10.02 51.21
CA VAL A 1116 -7.70 -10.29 49.80
C VAL A 1116 -7.95 -11.76 49.54
N SER A 1117 -8.53 -12.11 48.40
CA SER A 1117 -8.58 -13.48 47.93
C SER A 1117 -7.60 -13.68 46.77
N VAL A 1118 -7.08 -14.90 46.68
CA VAL A 1118 -6.25 -15.37 45.58
C VAL A 1118 -6.97 -16.53 44.92
N TYR A 1119 -7.06 -16.48 43.59
CA TYR A 1119 -7.54 -17.58 42.75
C TYR A 1119 -6.41 -17.99 41.80
N VAL A 1120 -6.11 -19.28 41.74
CA VAL A 1120 -5.12 -19.85 40.83
C VAL A 1120 -5.81 -20.88 39.96
N ASP A 1121 -5.63 -20.77 38.64
CA ASP A 1121 -5.97 -21.82 37.69
C ASP A 1121 -4.69 -22.30 37.03
N CYS A 1122 -4.19 -23.45 37.49
CA CYS A 1122 -2.93 -24.03 37.03
C CYS A 1122 -3.00 -24.50 35.56
N LEU A 1123 -4.19 -24.80 35.03
CA LEU A 1123 -4.38 -25.27 33.65
C LEU A 1123 -4.56 -24.10 32.68
N ALA A 1124 -5.27 -23.05 33.09
CA ALA A 1124 -5.40 -21.81 32.33
C ALA A 1124 -4.17 -20.88 32.46
N GLY A 1125 -3.20 -21.25 33.31
CA GLY A 1125 -1.95 -20.53 33.47
C GLY A 1125 -2.14 -19.15 34.12
N SER A 1126 -2.97 -19.03 35.16
CA SER A 1126 -3.32 -17.72 35.73
C SER A 1126 -3.31 -17.63 37.27
N VAL A 1127 -2.89 -16.47 37.77
CA VAL A 1127 -3.04 -16.05 39.17
C VAL A 1127 -3.84 -14.75 39.20
N SER A 1128 -5.02 -14.78 39.83
CA SER A 1128 -5.93 -13.65 39.99
C SER A 1128 -6.04 -13.23 41.46
N PHE A 1129 -5.96 -11.93 41.71
CA PHE A 1129 -6.13 -11.32 43.03
C PHE A 1129 -7.42 -10.51 43.09
N TYR A 1130 -8.15 -10.58 44.20
CA TYR A 1130 -9.37 -9.80 44.44
C TYR A 1130 -9.34 -9.18 45.83
N ARG A 1131 -9.95 -8.00 45.99
CA ARG A 1131 -10.31 -7.42 47.27
C ARG A 1131 -11.68 -7.97 47.67
N VAL A 1132 -11.79 -8.53 48.88
CA VAL A 1132 -13.06 -8.99 49.43
C VAL A 1132 -13.74 -7.82 50.15
N SER A 1133 -15.00 -7.54 49.81
CA SER A 1133 -15.78 -6.46 50.43
C SER A 1133 -17.26 -6.80 50.43
N SER A 1134 -17.85 -7.00 51.61
CA SER A 1134 -19.28 -7.34 51.78
C SER A 1134 -19.71 -8.49 50.86
N ASP A 1135 -18.96 -9.59 50.92
CA ASP A 1135 -19.07 -10.81 50.10
C ASP A 1135 -18.96 -10.64 48.57
N LYS A 1136 -18.64 -9.43 48.08
CA LYS A 1136 -18.26 -9.20 46.70
C LYS A 1136 -16.74 -9.32 46.54
N LEU A 1137 -16.33 -9.99 45.47
CA LEU A 1137 -14.94 -10.05 45.01
C LEU A 1137 -14.70 -8.96 43.97
N ILE A 1138 -13.97 -7.92 44.35
CA ILE A 1138 -13.56 -6.85 43.45
C ILE A 1138 -12.21 -7.24 42.85
N HIS A 1139 -12.16 -7.47 41.54
CA HIS A 1139 -10.91 -7.83 40.85
C HIS A 1139 -9.84 -6.75 41.04
N LEU A 1140 -8.59 -7.18 41.27
CA LEU A 1140 -7.42 -6.31 41.39
C LEU A 1140 -6.45 -6.52 40.23
N HIS A 1141 -6.08 -7.76 39.94
CA HIS A 1141 -5.13 -8.09 38.88
C HIS A 1141 -5.20 -9.58 38.49
N THR A 1142 -4.85 -9.89 37.24
CA THR A 1142 -4.60 -11.27 36.78
C THR A 1142 -3.31 -11.35 35.96
N PHE A 1143 -2.34 -12.09 36.50
CA PHE A 1143 -1.19 -12.59 35.75
C PHE A 1143 -1.62 -13.76 34.85
N LYS A 1144 -1.11 -13.83 33.63
CA LYS A 1144 -1.11 -15.04 32.80
C LYS A 1144 0.33 -15.46 32.50
N THR A 1145 0.62 -16.76 32.54
CA THR A 1145 1.94 -17.37 32.30
C THR A 1145 1.77 -18.89 32.08
N THR A 1146 2.80 -19.58 31.58
CA THR A 1146 2.82 -21.06 31.59
C THR A 1146 3.49 -21.54 32.87
N PHE A 1147 2.78 -22.30 33.71
CA PHE A 1147 3.39 -22.87 34.92
C PHE A 1147 4.17 -24.14 34.61
N THR A 1148 5.39 -24.25 35.14
CA THR A 1148 6.32 -25.36 34.91
C THR A 1148 6.47 -26.31 36.09
N GLU A 1149 6.12 -25.86 37.30
CA GLU A 1149 6.22 -26.61 38.55
C GLU A 1149 4.96 -26.42 39.42
N PRO A 1150 4.69 -27.28 40.41
CA PRO A 1150 3.67 -27.06 41.42
C PRO A 1150 3.85 -25.72 42.15
N LEU A 1151 2.74 -24.99 42.30
CA LEU A 1151 2.71 -23.67 42.94
C LEU A 1151 2.40 -23.78 44.43
N PHE A 1152 2.81 -22.78 45.20
CA PHE A 1152 2.58 -22.68 46.64
C PHE A 1152 2.17 -21.25 46.98
N GLY A 1153 1.28 -21.08 47.97
CA GLY A 1153 1.03 -19.78 48.59
C GLY A 1153 2.27 -19.30 49.36
N GLY A 1154 2.49 -17.99 49.44
CA GLY A 1154 3.62 -17.39 50.14
C GLY A 1154 3.35 -15.99 50.67
N PHE A 1155 3.97 -15.63 51.78
CA PHE A 1155 3.74 -14.36 52.48
C PHE A 1155 5.04 -13.71 52.92
N ARG A 1156 5.19 -12.41 52.68
CA ARG A 1156 6.28 -11.57 53.26
C ARG A 1156 5.68 -10.48 54.14
N LEU A 1157 6.25 -10.27 55.33
CA LEU A 1157 5.71 -9.36 56.33
C LEU A 1157 6.67 -8.21 56.68
N TRP A 1158 6.14 -6.98 56.66
CA TRP A 1158 6.80 -5.80 57.23
C TRP A 1158 6.75 -5.82 58.77
N PRO A 1159 7.48 -4.94 59.48
CA PRO A 1159 7.37 -4.81 60.94
C PRO A 1159 5.93 -4.59 61.40
N VAL A 1160 5.59 -5.07 62.61
CA VAL A 1160 4.27 -4.95 63.24
C VAL A 1160 3.10 -5.55 62.43
N SER A 1161 3.37 -6.26 61.32
CA SER A 1161 2.35 -6.74 60.38
C SER A 1161 1.92 -8.18 60.68
N THR A 1162 0.73 -8.56 60.22
CA THR A 1162 0.15 -9.90 60.39
C THR A 1162 -0.55 -10.41 59.13
N VAL A 1163 -0.59 -11.73 58.98
CA VAL A 1163 -1.39 -12.46 57.99
C VAL A 1163 -2.12 -13.60 58.70
N CYS A 1164 -3.40 -13.79 58.36
CA CYS A 1164 -4.20 -14.95 58.72
C CYS A 1164 -4.86 -15.54 57.47
N LEU A 1165 -4.78 -16.86 57.31
CA LEU A 1165 -5.56 -17.63 56.35
C LEU A 1165 -6.98 -17.79 56.88
N CYS A 1166 -7.98 -17.50 56.04
CA CYS A 1166 -9.39 -17.54 56.41
C CYS A 1166 -10.06 -18.87 56.02
N ASP A 1167 -11.08 -19.25 56.78
CA ASP A 1167 -12.03 -20.31 56.43
C ASP A 1167 -13.25 -19.69 55.70
N VAL A 1168 -13.77 -20.37 54.65
CA VAL A 1168 -14.71 -19.80 53.64
C VAL A 1168 -15.84 -20.75 53.20
#